data_AF-A0A1P8RVZ9-F1
#
_entry.id   AF-A0A1P8RVZ9-F1
#
_cell.length_a   1.000
_cell.length_b   1.000
_cell.length_c   1.000
_cell.angle_alpha   90.00
_cell.angle_beta   90.00
_cell.angle_gamma   90.00
#
_symmetry.space_group_name_H-M   'P 1'
#
loop_
_entity.id
_entity.type
_entity.pdbx_description
1 polymer ?
#
loop_
_entity_poly.entity_id
_entity_poly.type
_entity_poly.pdbx_seq_one_letter_code
_entity_poly.pdbx_strand_id
1 'polypeptide(L)'
;MKKLSLVFTLCFSLFAFSQEKTFTITGKLIAEDSNLPIESATVYLERVKDSSIVTYTISDENGFFKMEGRTFDESLNFYASYVGYGSYLKKIDIDNEKIDLNTITMKLDNQLKEVVIKSTAPITIKRDTLEFNVKSFKTKKDATVEDLLKQLPGVEVDEEGKITVNGRAVNKILVNGKPFFGDDPTITTKNLTKDIVEKIQIVDTKTKSEAFTGEAGDKDNKTINLTIKEENNRGVFGRVAGGYGTDERYEYAGMVNLFDNDRRISALAGGNNINSPGFSFGELNKMFGGASMISINSNGSFNFDGRSFGGGQGITTSRSTGLNYADIIGETVDIAADYFNSSSNSENETITERETILADSRFFTNSRSTSNSDTNSHSANLEFEIETDSTFQLNIEPSFRYSKSRTLFNSNDETLDEDLLLTNQSLVNSDVESYARDFSTDISATKRFGSKGGFVRAAINTDVSKQEREDMLNSVAEIFGAQSETIIRDQFTEGDNNSYGLSAEFTYRLPIIDKKFFLNFEYQFSVDKDKNRQSTFDFNDVEQDFTDFNTELSTDFEYRDTRSIPTIGATYNGEKFYSRLDVGYNIRTLENNDLLRPQFNVERQFKNLEASYRVNYRFSPKASLYGGYTLRNNPPAIRQLQAFTDVSNPLSIVIGNPNLEPSNRHSFYGGYNGFDWQKRTGFYTNFNANFTNNQVISKTIIDPETLVRTTTYENVDGNYNFGVSATYSKEVKMDTLKSVKFNLRARYNRSRNINFNNDVQYASTINNITPRLGIDFIWNKVMDIKPYYELVISNNAYDIDAFEDRNFTRHNAGLRTATFLPKKLEWENDIRFNYNPNVAEGFQKSAWFWNSSLTYSILKDKGLISLKVYDLLNQNTNARRVATQDYIQDSQSTVLRQYFMLGFSYKFNSLGSKGETGDDDFFFF
;
A
#
# COMPACT_ATOMS: atom_id res chain seq x y z
N MET A 1 -46.53 -21.75 -25.49
CA MET A 1 -46.38 -20.42 -26.14
C MET A 1 -47.18 -19.29 -25.49
N LYS A 2 -48.42 -19.48 -25.00
CA LYS A 2 -49.21 -18.40 -24.34
C LYS A 2 -48.64 -17.91 -22.98
N LYS A 3 -47.89 -18.73 -22.23
CA LYS A 3 -47.24 -18.31 -20.97
C LYS A 3 -45.91 -17.54 -21.15
N LEU A 4 -45.20 -17.75 -22.28
CA LEU A 4 -43.99 -17.00 -22.60
C LEU A 4 -44.30 -15.57 -23.07
N SER A 5 -45.42 -15.42 -23.80
CA SER A 5 -45.92 -14.10 -24.21
C SER A 5 -46.37 -13.25 -23.02
N LEU A 6 -46.97 -13.86 -21.97
CA LEU A 6 -47.40 -13.12 -20.79
C LEU A 6 -46.20 -12.60 -19.95
N VAL A 7 -45.11 -13.37 -19.89
CA VAL A 7 -43.84 -12.94 -19.26
C VAL A 7 -43.17 -11.85 -20.10
N PHE A 8 -43.20 -11.95 -21.43
CA PHE A 8 -42.68 -10.92 -22.33
C PHE A 8 -43.48 -9.61 -22.24
N THR A 9 -44.82 -9.67 -22.09
CA THR A 9 -45.67 -8.49 -21.91
C THR A 9 -45.53 -7.87 -20.51
N LEU A 10 -45.32 -8.67 -19.45
CA LEU A 10 -45.03 -8.14 -18.11
C LEU A 10 -43.65 -7.44 -18.05
N CYS A 11 -42.64 -7.98 -18.75
CA CYS A 11 -41.33 -7.34 -18.88
C CYS A 11 -41.37 -6.03 -19.68
N PHE A 12 -42.31 -5.87 -20.63
CA PHE A 12 -42.49 -4.61 -21.37
C PHE A 12 -43.28 -3.55 -20.60
N SER A 13 -44.17 -3.94 -19.67
CA SER A 13 -44.90 -2.97 -18.81
C SER A 13 -44.03 -2.26 -17.75
N LEU A 14 -42.80 -2.72 -17.53
CA LEU A 14 -41.82 -2.06 -16.66
C LEU A 14 -41.02 -0.95 -17.36
N PHE A 15 -41.26 -0.72 -18.66
CA PHE A 15 -40.70 0.40 -19.43
C PHE A 15 -41.68 1.56 -19.62
N ALA A 16 -42.66 1.71 -18.72
CA ALA A 16 -43.41 2.96 -18.61
C ALA A 16 -42.44 4.06 -18.12
N PHE A 17 -41.78 4.72 -19.08
CA PHE A 17 -40.98 5.91 -18.85
C PHE A 17 -41.89 6.98 -18.21
N SER A 18 -41.69 7.22 -16.92
CA SER A 18 -41.97 8.52 -16.34
C SER A 18 -41.16 9.54 -17.14
N GLN A 19 -41.81 10.56 -17.71
CA GLN A 19 -41.19 11.50 -18.64
C GLN A 19 -40.24 12.45 -17.87
N GLU A 20 -39.01 12.00 -17.70
CA GLU A 20 -37.89 12.78 -17.17
C GLU A 20 -37.59 13.93 -18.16
N LYS A 21 -37.60 15.18 -17.68
CA LYS A 21 -37.23 16.34 -18.51
C LYS A 21 -35.71 16.49 -18.51
N THR A 22 -35.10 16.51 -19.70
CA THR A 22 -33.71 16.94 -19.88
C THR A 22 -33.62 18.46 -19.83
N PHE A 23 -32.57 18.98 -19.21
CA PHE A 23 -32.31 20.42 -19.19
C PHE A 23 -30.81 20.71 -19.32
N THR A 24 -30.51 21.86 -19.91
CA THR A 24 -29.19 22.46 -20.02
C THR A 24 -29.29 23.90 -19.53
N ILE A 25 -28.54 24.26 -18.49
CA ILE A 25 -28.48 25.62 -17.96
C ILE A 25 -27.09 26.21 -18.24
N THR A 26 -27.03 27.38 -18.87
CA THR A 26 -25.79 28.12 -19.15
C THR A 26 -25.79 29.50 -18.49
N GLY A 27 -24.61 30.07 -18.30
CA GLY A 27 -24.45 31.46 -17.88
C GLY A 27 -22.98 31.82 -17.65
N LYS A 28 -22.73 33.06 -17.21
CA LYS A 28 -21.39 33.58 -16.90
C LYS A 28 -21.36 34.24 -15.53
N LEU A 29 -20.36 33.95 -14.71
CA LEU A 29 -20.15 34.57 -13.40
C LEU A 29 -19.05 35.64 -13.49
N ILE A 30 -19.35 36.85 -13.01
CA ILE A 30 -18.39 37.95 -12.89
C ILE A 30 -18.45 38.56 -11.50
N ALA A 31 -17.32 39.10 -11.05
CA ALA A 31 -17.20 39.81 -9.79
C ALA A 31 -17.73 41.25 -9.92
N GLU A 32 -18.56 41.71 -8.96
CA GLU A 32 -19.15 43.05 -8.98
C GLU A 32 -18.11 44.18 -8.87
N ASP A 33 -17.04 43.94 -8.10
CA ASP A 33 -16.02 44.93 -7.76
C ASP A 33 -14.99 45.16 -8.88
N SER A 34 -14.64 44.09 -9.59
CA SER A 34 -13.54 44.07 -10.56
C SER A 34 -13.99 43.82 -12.00
N ASN A 35 -15.25 43.42 -12.22
CA ASN A 35 -15.77 42.90 -13.50
C ASN A 35 -14.93 41.75 -14.09
N LEU A 36 -14.08 41.12 -13.29
CA LEU A 36 -13.30 39.98 -13.70
C LEU A 36 -14.18 38.72 -13.67
N PRO A 37 -13.95 37.76 -14.58
CA PRO A 37 -14.61 36.47 -14.50
C PRO A 37 -14.26 35.73 -13.20
N ILE A 38 -15.24 35.04 -12.63
CA ILE A 38 -15.02 34.21 -11.44
C ILE A 38 -14.75 32.78 -11.89
N GLU A 39 -13.47 32.39 -11.91
CA GLU A 39 -13.03 31.01 -12.13
C GLU A 39 -13.31 30.15 -10.87
N SER A 40 -13.61 28.87 -11.08
CA SER A 40 -13.73 27.88 -9.99
C SER A 40 -14.87 28.12 -8.98
N ALA A 41 -15.89 28.89 -9.36
CA ALA A 41 -17.12 29.01 -8.58
C ALA A 41 -17.96 27.73 -8.71
N THR A 42 -18.52 27.28 -7.59
CA THR A 42 -19.43 26.14 -7.57
C THR A 42 -20.82 26.61 -7.94
N VAL A 43 -21.36 26.05 -9.02
CA VAL A 43 -22.74 26.29 -9.47
C VAL A 43 -23.52 25.01 -9.32
N TYR A 44 -24.66 25.03 -8.64
CA TYR A 44 -25.41 23.82 -8.33
C TYR A 44 -26.91 24.04 -8.30
N LEU A 45 -27.65 22.95 -8.51
CA LEU A 45 -29.10 22.89 -8.41
C LEU A 45 -29.51 21.99 -7.25
N GLU A 46 -30.42 22.48 -6.43
CA GLU A 46 -31.08 21.72 -5.38
C GLU A 46 -32.57 21.55 -5.65
N ARG A 47 -33.14 20.44 -5.17
CA ARG A 47 -34.59 20.26 -5.16
C ARG A 47 -35.23 21.22 -4.16
N VAL A 48 -36.32 21.86 -4.58
CA VAL A 48 -37.10 22.77 -3.72
C VAL A 48 -37.68 22.05 -2.49
N LYS A 49 -37.98 20.76 -2.62
CA LYS A 49 -38.66 19.97 -1.57
C LYS A 49 -37.77 19.59 -0.40
N ASP A 50 -36.51 19.23 -0.66
CA ASP A 50 -35.64 18.59 0.33
C ASP A 50 -34.16 19.02 0.25
N SER A 51 -33.87 20.08 -0.51
CA SER A 51 -32.52 20.64 -0.67
C SER A 51 -31.46 19.65 -1.17
N SER A 52 -31.87 18.51 -1.74
CA SER A 52 -30.89 17.56 -2.28
C SER A 52 -30.37 18.01 -3.64
N ILE A 53 -29.06 17.80 -3.86
CA ILE A 53 -28.40 18.16 -5.12
C ILE A 53 -29.01 17.35 -6.28
N VAL A 54 -29.34 18.05 -7.36
CA VAL A 54 -29.71 17.44 -8.65
C VAL A 54 -28.49 17.33 -9.57
N THR A 55 -27.78 18.44 -9.78
CA THR A 55 -26.58 18.52 -10.60
C THR A 55 -25.74 19.72 -10.15
N TYR A 56 -24.47 19.74 -10.52
CA TYR A 56 -23.58 20.86 -10.26
C TYR A 56 -22.49 20.93 -11.33
N THR A 57 -21.83 22.08 -11.42
CA THR A 57 -20.66 22.33 -12.24
C THR A 57 -19.74 23.35 -11.55
N ILE A 58 -18.60 23.60 -12.18
CA ILE A 58 -17.62 24.58 -11.74
C ILE A 58 -17.38 25.52 -12.91
N SER A 59 -17.38 26.84 -12.67
CA SER A 59 -17.10 27.83 -13.71
C SER A 59 -15.66 27.72 -14.25
N ASP A 60 -15.49 28.00 -15.54
CA ASP A 60 -14.19 27.99 -16.21
C ASP A 60 -13.39 29.30 -15.98
N GLU A 61 -12.19 29.39 -16.58
CA GLU A 61 -11.30 30.57 -16.51
C GLU A 61 -11.94 31.86 -17.00
N ASN A 62 -12.97 31.76 -17.84
CA ASN A 62 -13.73 32.87 -18.38
C ASN A 62 -15.05 33.09 -17.60
N GLY A 63 -15.24 32.40 -16.47
CA GLY A 63 -16.42 32.48 -15.62
C GLY A 63 -17.66 31.80 -16.21
N PHE A 64 -17.58 31.14 -17.36
CA PHE A 64 -18.72 30.45 -17.95
C PHE A 64 -19.01 29.15 -17.22
N PHE A 65 -20.31 28.83 -17.10
CA PHE A 65 -20.75 27.55 -16.56
C PHE A 65 -21.81 26.92 -17.48
N LYS A 66 -21.81 25.59 -17.51
CA LYS A 66 -22.81 24.78 -18.21
C LYS A 66 -23.19 23.61 -17.33
N MET A 67 -24.45 23.51 -16.95
CA MET A 67 -25.02 22.37 -16.24
C MET A 67 -25.96 21.60 -17.14
N GLU A 68 -25.87 20.28 -17.09
CA GLU A 68 -26.77 19.38 -17.79
C GLU A 68 -27.33 18.39 -16.78
N GLY A 69 -28.59 18.02 -16.92
CA GLY A 69 -29.24 17.11 -15.99
C GLY A 69 -30.58 16.59 -16.47
N ARG A 70 -31.14 15.69 -15.66
CA ARG A 70 -32.49 15.16 -15.81
C ARG A 70 -33.21 15.29 -14.49
N THR A 71 -34.47 15.70 -14.51
CA THR A 71 -35.29 15.80 -13.31
C THR A 71 -36.76 15.51 -13.60
N PHE A 72 -37.47 15.09 -12.55
CA PHE A 72 -38.93 15.02 -12.53
C PHE A 72 -39.56 16.27 -11.88
N ASP A 73 -38.75 17.12 -11.24
CA ASP A 73 -39.22 18.31 -10.55
C ASP A 73 -39.48 19.46 -11.54
N GLU A 74 -40.61 20.14 -11.41
CA GLU A 74 -40.96 21.28 -12.27
C GLU A 74 -40.09 22.52 -12.04
N SER A 75 -39.51 22.65 -10.85
CA SER A 75 -38.65 23.77 -10.48
C SER A 75 -37.52 23.32 -9.56
N LEU A 76 -36.36 23.98 -9.69
CA LEU A 76 -35.15 23.74 -8.92
C LEU A 76 -34.61 25.06 -8.36
N ASN A 77 -33.94 25.01 -7.22
CA ASN A 77 -33.21 26.16 -6.68
C ASN A 77 -31.80 26.17 -7.27
N PHE A 78 -31.44 27.24 -7.96
CA PHE A 78 -30.11 27.51 -8.48
C PHE A 78 -29.29 28.32 -7.50
N TYR A 79 -28.05 27.87 -7.32
CA TYR A 79 -27.06 28.53 -6.49
C TYR A 79 -25.75 28.71 -7.26
N ALA A 80 -25.12 29.86 -7.09
CA ALA A 80 -23.71 30.08 -7.42
C ALA A 80 -22.97 30.59 -6.20
N SER A 81 -21.86 29.94 -5.86
CA SER A 81 -21.08 30.21 -4.65
C SER A 81 -19.58 30.21 -4.95
N TYR A 82 -18.87 31.17 -4.38
CA TYR A 82 -17.42 31.29 -4.49
C TYR A 82 -16.85 31.91 -3.21
N VAL A 83 -15.65 31.48 -2.81
CA VAL A 83 -15.03 31.90 -1.56
C VAL A 83 -14.75 33.40 -1.59
N GLY A 84 -15.21 34.14 -0.56
CA GLY A 84 -15.07 35.59 -0.46
C GLY A 84 -16.20 36.41 -1.10
N TYR A 85 -17.21 35.75 -1.70
CA TYR A 85 -18.35 36.39 -2.34
C TYR A 85 -19.67 35.88 -1.76
N GLY A 86 -20.70 36.73 -1.80
CA GLY A 86 -22.06 36.37 -1.42
C GLY A 86 -22.65 35.36 -2.40
N SER A 87 -23.31 34.32 -1.89
CA SER A 87 -23.94 33.31 -2.76
C SER A 87 -25.14 33.90 -3.51
N TYR A 88 -25.22 33.62 -4.81
CA TYR A 88 -26.36 34.00 -5.64
C TYR A 88 -27.40 32.88 -5.63
N LEU A 89 -28.66 33.22 -5.36
CA LEU A 89 -29.79 32.29 -5.31
C LEU A 89 -30.88 32.70 -6.31
N LYS A 90 -31.38 31.75 -7.09
CA LYS A 90 -32.54 31.95 -7.98
C LYS A 90 -33.35 30.67 -8.11
N LYS A 91 -34.67 30.74 -8.05
CA LYS A 91 -35.53 29.60 -8.41
C LYS A 91 -35.66 29.53 -9.94
N ILE A 92 -35.42 28.37 -10.53
CA ILE A 92 -35.50 28.11 -11.97
C ILE A 92 -36.60 27.10 -12.24
N ASP A 93 -37.54 27.45 -13.12
CA ASP A 93 -38.54 26.52 -13.62
C ASP A 93 -37.93 25.72 -14.79
N ILE A 94 -38.12 24.40 -14.78
CA ILE A 94 -37.61 23.46 -15.79
C ILE A 94 -38.70 23.25 -16.86
N ASP A 95 -38.96 24.33 -17.59
CA ASP A 95 -39.96 24.42 -18.65
C ASP A 95 -39.38 24.14 -20.04
N ASN A 96 -38.09 24.44 -20.24
CA ASN A 96 -37.37 24.30 -21.50
C ASN A 96 -36.12 23.41 -21.36
N GLU A 97 -35.72 22.78 -22.47
CA GLU A 97 -34.50 21.96 -22.52
C GLU A 97 -33.22 22.81 -22.44
N LYS A 98 -33.26 24.09 -22.81
CA LYS A 98 -32.13 25.03 -22.73
C LYS A 98 -32.56 26.31 -22.03
N ILE A 99 -31.87 26.67 -20.96
CA ILE A 99 -32.15 27.82 -20.10
C ILE A 99 -30.85 28.62 -19.97
N ASP A 100 -30.83 29.86 -20.46
CA ASP A 100 -29.67 30.74 -20.31
C ASP A 100 -29.92 31.76 -19.18
N LEU A 101 -29.03 31.80 -18.20
CA LEU A 101 -29.08 32.73 -17.09
C LEU A 101 -28.32 34.02 -17.38
N ASN A 102 -27.70 34.15 -18.57
CA ASN A 102 -26.86 35.27 -18.96
C ASN A 102 -25.73 35.50 -17.93
N THR A 103 -25.23 36.74 -17.87
CA THR A 103 -24.20 37.15 -16.91
C THR A 103 -24.82 37.40 -15.53
N ILE A 104 -24.32 36.70 -14.53
CA ILE A 104 -24.66 36.86 -13.11
C ILE A 104 -23.48 37.54 -12.42
N THR A 105 -23.77 38.65 -11.76
CA THR A 105 -22.78 39.41 -10.99
C THR A 105 -22.82 38.99 -9.52
N MET A 106 -21.67 38.57 -8.97
CA MET A 106 -21.54 38.19 -7.56
C MET A 106 -20.94 39.32 -6.74
N LYS A 107 -21.58 39.64 -5.62
CA LYS A 107 -21.15 40.72 -4.72
C LYS A 107 -20.10 40.24 -3.75
N LEU A 108 -19.11 41.09 -3.46
CA LEU A 108 -18.12 40.81 -2.43
C LEU A 108 -18.82 40.83 -1.06
N ASP A 109 -18.60 39.79 -0.26
CA ASP A 109 -19.24 39.68 1.06
C ASP A 109 -18.22 40.01 2.15
N ASN A 110 -18.37 41.20 2.74
CA ASN A 110 -17.52 41.72 3.81
C ASN A 110 -18.18 41.65 5.20
N GLN A 111 -19.31 40.95 5.36
CA GLN A 111 -20.06 40.97 6.63
C GLN A 111 -19.93 39.68 7.44
N LEU A 112 -19.18 39.77 8.54
CA LEU A 112 -19.15 38.84 9.69
C LEU A 112 -20.46 38.82 10.51
N LYS A 113 -21.59 39.28 9.97
CA LYS A 113 -22.89 39.21 10.65
C LYS A 113 -23.71 38.11 10.02
N GLU A 114 -23.84 37.03 10.78
CA GLU A 114 -24.87 35.99 10.77
C GLU A 114 -26.02 36.23 9.77
N VAL A 115 -25.74 36.04 8.49
CA VAL A 115 -26.76 35.63 7.55
C VAL A 115 -26.90 34.14 7.81
N VAL A 116 -28.08 33.72 8.27
CA VAL A 116 -28.44 32.32 8.36
C VAL A 116 -28.39 31.75 6.94
N ILE A 117 -27.21 31.29 6.51
CA ILE A 117 -26.99 30.59 5.25
C ILE A 117 -27.71 29.25 5.41
N LYS A 118 -28.95 29.16 4.91
CA LYS A 118 -29.73 27.91 4.92
C LYS A 118 -29.17 26.84 3.98
N SER A 119 -28.28 27.18 3.04
CA SER A 119 -27.63 26.21 2.14
C SER A 119 -26.14 26.53 1.98
N THR A 120 -25.32 25.57 2.38
CA THR A 120 -23.85 25.59 2.27
C THR A 120 -23.48 24.87 0.98
N ALA A 121 -22.54 25.42 0.21
CA ALA A 121 -22.18 24.85 -1.08
C ALA A 121 -21.78 23.36 -0.93
N PRO A 122 -22.29 22.47 -1.80
CA PRO A 122 -22.05 21.04 -1.69
C PRO A 122 -20.57 20.67 -1.86
N ILE A 123 -19.86 21.46 -2.67
CA ILE A 123 -18.43 21.34 -2.93
C ILE A 123 -17.87 22.76 -2.91
N THR A 124 -16.79 22.96 -2.17
CA THR A 124 -16.03 24.22 -2.15
C THR A 124 -14.58 23.91 -2.52
N ILE A 125 -14.09 24.57 -3.57
CA ILE A 125 -12.69 24.46 -3.99
C ILE A 125 -11.92 25.62 -3.40
N LYS A 126 -11.00 25.31 -2.49
CA LYS A 126 -10.00 26.23 -1.96
C LYS A 126 -8.68 25.96 -2.69
N ARG A 127 -7.69 26.86 -2.54
CA ARG A 127 -6.38 26.78 -3.19
C ARG A 127 -5.77 25.37 -3.16
N ASP A 128 -5.74 24.73 -1.98
CA ASP A 128 -5.13 23.41 -1.76
C ASP A 128 -6.09 22.41 -1.08
N THR A 129 -7.40 22.67 -1.12
CA THR A 129 -8.40 21.84 -0.41
C THR A 129 -9.68 21.71 -1.21
N LEU A 130 -10.12 20.47 -1.40
CA LEU A 130 -11.49 20.16 -1.85
C LEU A 130 -12.34 19.88 -0.63
N GLU A 131 -13.34 20.72 -0.37
CA GLU A 131 -14.24 20.58 0.77
C GLU A 131 -15.62 20.12 0.31
N PHE A 132 -16.12 19.04 0.87
CA PHE A 132 -17.45 18.48 0.63
C PHE A 132 -18.34 18.69 1.84
N ASN A 133 -19.51 19.26 1.63
CA ASN A 133 -20.50 19.42 2.67
C ASN A 133 -21.37 18.15 2.79
N VAL A 134 -21.29 17.46 3.92
CA VAL A 134 -21.94 16.16 4.10
C VAL A 134 -23.45 16.23 3.99
N LYS A 135 -24.09 17.32 4.45
CA LYS A 135 -25.55 17.48 4.41
C LYS A 135 -26.11 17.48 2.99
N SER A 136 -25.29 17.82 2.01
CA SER A 136 -25.71 17.94 0.60
C SER A 136 -25.76 16.59 -0.12
N PHE A 137 -25.15 15.54 0.43
CA PHE A 137 -25.09 14.20 -0.18
C PHE A 137 -26.05 13.23 0.51
N LYS A 138 -26.96 12.61 -0.27
CA LYS A 138 -27.91 11.63 0.25
C LYS A 138 -27.27 10.26 0.46
N THR A 139 -27.36 9.77 1.69
CA THR A 139 -26.88 8.46 2.13
C THR A 139 -27.96 7.75 2.96
N LYS A 140 -27.79 6.46 3.28
CA LYS A 140 -28.69 5.73 4.20
C LYS A 140 -28.73 6.41 5.58
N LYS A 141 -29.78 6.18 6.37
CA LYS A 141 -29.95 6.82 7.68
C LYS A 141 -28.79 6.49 8.62
N ASP A 142 -28.29 5.26 8.56
CA ASP A 142 -27.21 4.76 9.42
C ASP A 142 -25.90 4.55 8.65
N ALA A 143 -25.66 5.34 7.60
CA ALA A 143 -24.50 5.16 6.73
C ALA A 143 -23.18 5.46 7.47
N THR A 144 -22.13 4.72 7.13
CA THR A 144 -20.77 5.00 7.60
C THR A 144 -20.16 6.19 6.85
N VAL A 145 -19.02 6.69 7.30
CA VAL A 145 -18.25 7.67 6.52
C VAL A 145 -17.78 7.04 5.21
N GLU A 146 -17.48 5.74 5.17
CA GLU A 146 -17.16 5.03 3.93
C GLU A 146 -18.31 5.10 2.90
N ASP A 147 -19.54 4.84 3.33
CA ASP A 147 -20.72 4.95 2.47
C ASP A 147 -20.91 6.37 1.93
N LEU A 148 -20.57 7.37 2.74
CA LEU A 148 -20.59 8.77 2.36
C LEU A 148 -19.50 9.09 1.33
N LEU A 149 -18.27 8.61 1.54
CA LEU A 149 -17.16 8.75 0.61
C LEU A 149 -17.49 8.14 -0.76
N LYS A 150 -18.17 6.99 -0.82
CA LYS A 150 -18.65 6.38 -2.07
C LYS A 150 -19.65 7.26 -2.84
N GLN A 151 -20.33 8.21 -2.18
CA GLN A 151 -21.19 9.19 -2.85
C GLN A 151 -20.44 10.42 -3.36
N LEU A 152 -19.20 10.65 -2.88
CA LEU A 152 -18.42 11.80 -3.27
C LEU A 152 -17.85 11.61 -4.68
N PRO A 153 -17.94 12.63 -5.53
CA PRO A 153 -17.48 12.55 -6.91
C PRO A 153 -15.95 12.50 -6.96
N GLY A 154 -15.41 11.59 -7.77
CA GLY A 154 -13.97 11.36 -7.87
C GLY A 154 -13.37 10.58 -6.70
N VAL A 155 -14.18 10.21 -5.70
CA VAL A 155 -13.78 9.31 -4.62
C VAL A 155 -14.20 7.90 -4.97
N GLU A 156 -13.25 6.97 -4.92
CA GLU A 156 -13.51 5.55 -5.12
C GLU A 156 -13.03 4.80 -3.88
N VAL A 157 -13.87 3.91 -3.36
CA VAL A 157 -13.53 3.03 -2.25
C VAL A 157 -13.65 1.60 -2.74
N ASP A 158 -12.56 0.83 -2.66
CA ASP A 158 -12.60 -0.60 -2.97
C ASP A 158 -13.10 -1.44 -1.78
N GLU A 159 -13.13 -2.76 -1.92
CA GLU A 159 -13.71 -3.65 -0.90
C GLU A 159 -12.80 -3.85 0.30
N GLU A 160 -11.50 -3.72 0.08
CA GLU A 160 -10.50 -3.70 1.12
C GLU A 160 -10.55 -2.39 1.95
N GLY A 161 -11.38 -1.43 1.52
CA GLY A 161 -11.61 -0.14 2.15
C GLY A 161 -10.63 0.94 1.69
N LYS A 162 -9.74 0.66 0.72
CA LYS A 162 -8.77 1.61 0.22
C LYS A 162 -9.50 2.69 -0.57
N ILE A 163 -9.20 3.94 -0.21
CA ILE A 163 -9.84 5.11 -0.79
C ILE A 163 -8.86 5.73 -1.79
N THR A 164 -9.37 6.08 -2.96
CA THR A 164 -8.66 6.92 -3.92
C THR A 164 -9.48 8.15 -4.23
N VAL A 165 -8.82 9.29 -4.41
CA VAL A 165 -9.45 10.55 -4.81
C VAL A 165 -8.80 11.03 -6.10
N ASN A 166 -9.58 11.11 -7.16
CA ASN A 166 -9.14 11.41 -8.51
C ASN A 166 -7.93 10.55 -8.91
N GLY A 167 -8.02 9.24 -8.68
CA GLY A 167 -6.98 8.26 -9.03
C GLY A 167 -5.77 8.21 -8.09
N ARG A 168 -5.65 9.12 -7.12
CA ARG A 168 -4.57 9.15 -6.13
C ARG A 168 -4.98 8.48 -4.83
N ALA A 169 -4.08 7.73 -4.22
CA ALA A 169 -4.39 7.03 -2.97
C ALA A 169 -4.59 8.04 -1.83
N VAL A 170 -5.58 7.76 -0.98
CA VAL A 170 -5.67 8.40 0.33
C VAL A 170 -4.85 7.55 1.29
N ASN A 171 -3.81 8.13 1.87
CA ASN A 171 -2.92 7.42 2.79
C ASN A 171 -3.01 7.91 4.23
N LYS A 172 -3.84 8.93 4.50
CA LYS A 172 -4.05 9.47 5.84
C LYS A 172 -5.48 9.95 6.01
N ILE A 173 -6.12 9.61 7.14
CA ILE A 173 -7.40 10.21 7.54
C ILE A 173 -7.27 10.88 8.90
N LEU A 174 -7.60 12.16 8.89
CA LEU A 174 -7.65 12.99 10.07
C LEU A 174 -9.11 13.17 10.51
N VAL A 175 -9.30 13.29 11.81
CA VAL A 175 -10.56 13.67 12.43
C VAL A 175 -10.30 14.90 13.28
N ASN A 176 -10.94 16.01 12.90
CA ASN A 176 -10.66 17.35 13.44
C ASN A 176 -9.17 17.72 13.35
N GLY A 177 -8.52 17.40 12.22
CA GLY A 177 -7.10 17.71 11.99
C GLY A 177 -6.11 16.72 12.61
N LYS A 178 -6.57 15.74 13.40
CA LYS A 178 -5.71 14.79 14.11
C LYS A 178 -5.87 13.36 13.60
N PRO A 179 -4.82 12.54 13.55
CA PRO A 179 -4.93 11.11 13.26
C PRO A 179 -5.98 10.45 14.17
N PHE A 180 -6.83 9.62 13.60
CA PHE A 180 -7.91 8.97 14.33
C PHE A 180 -7.55 7.54 14.75
N PHE A 181 -6.64 6.88 14.01
CA PHE A 181 -6.02 5.57 14.29
C PHE A 181 -4.80 5.35 13.40
N GLY A 182 -3.61 5.78 13.83
CA GLY A 182 -2.45 5.81 12.94
C GLY A 182 -2.76 6.54 11.63
N ASP A 183 -2.13 6.11 10.53
CA ASP A 183 -2.35 6.69 9.21
C ASP A 183 -3.37 5.91 8.33
N ASP A 184 -3.89 4.75 8.74
CA ASP A 184 -4.76 3.95 7.85
C ASP A 184 -6.20 4.53 7.72
N PRO A 185 -6.66 4.83 6.49
CA PRO A 185 -7.99 5.40 6.23
C PRO A 185 -9.20 4.51 6.58
N THR A 186 -9.03 3.20 6.60
CA THR A 186 -10.16 2.25 6.56
C THR A 186 -10.91 2.14 7.88
N ILE A 187 -10.21 2.33 9.01
CA ILE A 187 -10.80 2.21 10.36
C ILE A 187 -11.74 3.36 10.64
N THR A 188 -11.23 4.56 10.44
CA THR A 188 -11.95 5.80 10.66
C THR A 188 -13.24 5.81 9.86
N THR A 189 -13.17 5.40 8.59
CA THR A 189 -14.28 5.52 7.66
C THR A 189 -15.36 4.46 7.85
N LYS A 190 -15.00 3.24 8.25
CA LYS A 190 -15.96 2.15 8.53
C LYS A 190 -16.65 2.29 9.90
N ASN A 191 -15.97 2.87 10.88
CA ASN A 191 -16.49 2.93 12.25
C ASN A 191 -17.25 4.22 12.54
N LEU A 192 -16.85 5.36 11.97
CA LEU A 192 -17.60 6.60 12.14
C LEU A 192 -18.90 6.60 11.33
N THR A 193 -19.95 7.16 11.94
CA THR A 193 -21.24 7.36 11.28
C THR A 193 -21.22 8.68 10.52
N LYS A 194 -22.00 8.77 9.43
CA LYS A 194 -22.13 10.02 8.68
C LYS A 194 -22.68 11.18 9.53
N ASP A 195 -23.52 10.86 10.52
CA ASP A 195 -24.35 11.87 11.19
C ASP A 195 -23.52 12.75 12.13
N ILE A 196 -22.36 12.27 12.54
CA ILE A 196 -21.41 13.03 13.35
C ILE A 196 -20.49 13.91 12.49
N VAL A 197 -20.35 13.64 11.19
CA VAL A 197 -19.47 14.39 10.29
C VAL A 197 -20.21 15.59 9.70
N GLU A 198 -19.61 16.76 9.82
CA GLU A 198 -20.11 18.01 9.26
C GLU A 198 -19.62 18.22 7.81
N LYS A 199 -18.31 18.10 7.60
CA LYS A 199 -17.63 18.33 6.32
C LYS A 199 -16.44 17.39 6.14
N ILE A 200 -16.11 17.13 4.88
CA ILE A 200 -14.96 16.30 4.46
C ILE A 200 -14.03 17.18 3.64
N GLN A 201 -12.76 17.26 4.02
CA GLN A 201 -11.74 18.03 3.33
C GLN A 201 -10.69 17.09 2.74
N ILE A 202 -10.33 17.29 1.47
CA ILE A 202 -9.31 16.50 0.80
C ILE A 202 -8.16 17.43 0.43
N VAL A 203 -6.97 17.11 0.94
CA VAL A 203 -5.74 17.89 0.75
C VAL A 203 -4.61 16.98 0.25
N ASP A 204 -3.57 17.58 -0.32
CA ASP A 204 -2.29 16.89 -0.55
C ASP A 204 -1.70 16.48 0.81
N THR A 205 -1.19 15.25 0.92
CA THR A 205 -0.63 14.75 2.18
C THR A 205 0.62 15.55 2.57
N LYS A 206 0.73 15.97 3.82
CA LYS A 206 1.89 16.72 4.34
C LYS A 206 2.42 16.04 5.60
N THR A 207 3.74 16.07 5.80
CA THR A 207 4.30 15.83 7.14
C THR A 207 3.92 16.98 8.07
N LYS A 208 4.02 16.77 9.40
CA LYS A 208 3.74 17.81 10.39
C LYS A 208 4.64 19.03 10.17
N SER A 209 5.94 18.80 10.01
CA SER A 209 6.89 19.89 9.71
C SER A 209 6.60 20.58 8.38
N GLU A 210 6.16 19.88 7.33
CA GLU A 210 5.77 20.52 6.07
C GLU A 210 4.51 21.39 6.21
N ALA A 211 3.52 20.91 6.98
CA ALA A 211 2.34 21.68 7.32
C ALA A 211 2.70 22.94 8.13
N PHE A 212 3.62 22.81 9.09
CA PHE A 212 4.15 23.90 9.90
C PHE A 212 4.95 24.91 9.07
N THR A 213 5.84 24.48 8.19
CA THR A 213 6.68 25.38 7.36
C THR A 213 5.92 25.98 6.17
N GLY A 214 4.74 25.43 5.83
CA GLY A 214 4.01 25.79 4.63
C GLY A 214 4.62 25.23 3.36
N GLU A 215 5.42 24.16 3.48
CA GLU A 215 5.95 23.41 2.37
C GLU A 215 4.83 22.76 1.53
N ALA A 216 5.14 22.52 0.26
CA ALA A 216 4.28 21.73 -0.60
C ALA A 216 4.34 20.27 -0.14
N GLY A 217 3.18 19.65 0.04
CA GLY A 217 3.08 18.24 0.46
C GLY A 217 3.33 17.26 -0.68
N ASP A 218 3.25 15.99 -0.33
CA ASP A 218 3.18 14.88 -1.25
C ASP A 218 1.95 15.00 -2.14
N LYS A 219 2.19 15.15 -3.44
CA LYS A 219 1.14 15.27 -4.45
C LYS A 219 0.62 13.92 -4.91
N ASP A 220 1.34 12.83 -4.70
CA ASP A 220 0.92 11.49 -5.13
C ASP A 220 -0.08 10.87 -4.15
N ASN A 221 -0.06 11.34 -2.91
CA ASN A 221 -0.98 10.93 -1.86
C ASN A 221 -1.93 12.05 -1.42
N LYS A 222 -3.07 11.64 -0.86
CA LYS A 222 -4.10 12.54 -0.34
C LYS A 222 -4.38 12.26 1.13
N THR A 223 -4.66 13.32 1.88
CA THR A 223 -5.23 13.23 3.23
C THR A 223 -6.69 13.63 3.18
N ILE A 224 -7.56 12.83 3.81
CA ILE A 224 -8.94 13.21 4.08
C ILE A 224 -9.06 13.67 5.53
N ASN A 225 -9.49 14.91 5.76
CA ASN A 225 -9.84 15.41 7.09
C ASN A 225 -11.37 15.41 7.25
N LEU A 226 -11.87 14.69 8.25
CA LEU A 226 -13.27 14.64 8.64
C LEU A 226 -13.48 15.61 9.81
N THR A 227 -14.33 16.61 9.64
CA THR A 227 -14.70 17.48 10.77
C THR A 227 -15.96 16.93 11.44
N ILE A 228 -15.87 16.63 12.74
CA ILE A 228 -17.01 16.20 13.56
C ILE A 228 -17.75 17.43 14.10
N LYS A 229 -19.07 17.36 14.21
CA LYS A 229 -19.90 18.40 14.84
C LYS A 229 -19.55 18.54 16.33
N GLU A 230 -19.43 19.77 16.84
CA GLU A 230 -19.03 20.05 18.23
C GLU A 230 -19.86 19.28 19.26
N GLU A 231 -21.18 19.16 19.07
CA GLU A 231 -22.08 18.45 19.98
C GLU A 231 -21.84 16.92 20.07
N ASN A 232 -20.99 16.36 19.21
CA ASN A 232 -20.75 14.92 19.10
C ASN A 232 -19.31 14.50 19.48
N ASN A 233 -18.53 15.38 20.13
CA ASN A 233 -17.13 15.12 20.53
C ASN A 233 -16.96 14.29 21.83
N ARG A 234 -18.05 13.73 22.38
CA ARG A 234 -18.03 12.87 23.57
C ARG A 234 -18.82 11.59 23.37
N GLY A 235 -18.25 10.46 23.76
CA GLY A 235 -18.93 9.17 23.73
C GLY A 235 -18.01 7.97 23.57
N VAL A 236 -18.62 6.80 23.51
CA VAL A 236 -17.95 5.51 23.37
C VAL A 236 -18.53 4.79 22.17
N PHE A 237 -17.66 4.23 21.33
CA PHE A 237 -18.10 3.43 20.19
C PHE A 237 -17.12 2.31 19.92
N GLY A 238 -17.59 1.29 19.23
CA GLY A 238 -16.79 0.11 18.97
C GLY A 238 -17.58 -1.00 18.31
N ARG A 239 -16.92 -2.14 18.18
CA ARG A 239 -17.44 -3.31 17.49
C ARG A 239 -16.89 -4.56 18.13
N VAL A 240 -17.74 -5.56 18.28
CA VAL A 240 -17.34 -6.92 18.64
C VAL A 240 -17.83 -7.89 17.59
N ALA A 241 -17.03 -8.87 17.22
CA ALA A 241 -17.34 -9.88 16.23
C ALA A 241 -16.72 -11.22 16.63
N GLY A 242 -17.40 -12.30 16.28
CA GLY A 242 -16.95 -13.66 16.49
C GLY A 242 -17.58 -14.58 15.46
N GLY A 243 -16.83 -15.57 15.00
CA GLY A 243 -17.27 -16.56 14.05
C GLY A 243 -16.60 -17.91 14.27
N TYR A 244 -17.37 -18.97 14.02
CA TYR A 244 -16.92 -20.34 14.11
C TYR A 244 -17.44 -21.12 12.91
N GLY A 245 -16.62 -22.03 12.39
CA GLY A 245 -16.87 -22.72 11.14
C GLY A 245 -16.46 -24.19 11.14
N THR A 246 -16.61 -24.82 9.99
CA THR A 246 -16.11 -26.18 9.73
C THR A 246 -14.59 -26.23 9.88
N ASP A 247 -14.03 -27.44 10.05
CA ASP A 247 -12.58 -27.67 10.13
C ASP A 247 -11.90 -26.83 11.23
N GLU A 248 -12.60 -26.64 12.34
CA GLU A 248 -12.17 -25.90 13.53
C GLU A 248 -11.73 -24.45 13.22
N ARG A 249 -12.28 -23.87 12.14
CA ARG A 249 -11.98 -22.50 11.73
C ARG A 249 -12.71 -21.49 12.60
N TYR A 250 -12.00 -20.47 13.07
CA TYR A 250 -12.58 -19.40 13.88
C TYR A 250 -11.98 -18.03 13.58
N GLU A 251 -12.74 -16.99 13.89
CA GLU A 251 -12.28 -15.61 13.96
C GLU A 251 -12.97 -14.91 15.14
N TYR A 252 -12.28 -14.03 15.85
CA TYR A 252 -12.90 -13.11 16.80
C TYR A 252 -12.13 -11.80 16.83
N ALA A 253 -12.83 -10.72 17.16
CA ALA A 253 -12.24 -9.41 17.24
C ALA A 253 -13.16 -8.43 17.98
N GLY A 254 -12.57 -7.55 18.77
CA GLY A 254 -13.25 -6.52 19.54
C GLY A 254 -12.44 -5.23 19.58
N MET A 255 -13.14 -4.11 19.49
CA MET A 255 -12.60 -2.76 19.61
C MET A 255 -13.53 -1.90 20.45
N VAL A 256 -12.95 -1.09 21.33
CA VAL A 256 -13.63 -0.06 22.11
C VAL A 256 -12.83 1.24 21.97
N ASN A 257 -13.52 2.33 21.68
CA ASN A 257 -12.94 3.66 21.57
C ASN A 257 -13.73 4.63 22.45
N LEU A 258 -13.03 5.43 23.24
CA LEU A 258 -13.57 6.44 24.13
C LEU A 258 -13.05 7.82 23.70
N PHE A 259 -14.00 8.73 23.54
CA PHE A 259 -13.77 10.10 23.07
C PHE A 259 -14.25 11.07 24.13
N ASP A 260 -13.36 11.96 24.53
CA ASP A 260 -13.65 13.08 25.40
C ASP A 260 -12.89 14.32 24.92
N ASN A 261 -13.50 15.05 23.98
CA ASN A 261 -12.89 16.19 23.29
C ASN A 261 -11.58 15.80 22.60
N ASP A 262 -10.45 16.30 23.11
CA ASP A 262 -9.12 16.02 22.58
C ASP A 262 -8.55 14.67 23.03
N ARG A 263 -9.03 14.16 24.16
CA ARG A 263 -8.59 12.88 24.72
C ARG A 263 -9.27 11.72 24.00
N ARG A 264 -8.45 10.81 23.50
CA ARG A 264 -8.86 9.61 22.77
C ARG A 264 -8.18 8.40 23.37
N ILE A 265 -8.96 7.39 23.74
CA ILE A 265 -8.46 6.13 24.28
C ILE A 265 -9.08 4.99 23.51
N SER A 266 -8.25 4.06 23.06
CA SER A 266 -8.70 2.97 22.18
C SER A 266 -8.06 1.66 22.61
N ALA A 267 -8.86 0.61 22.66
CA ALA A 267 -8.42 -0.72 23.03
C ALA A 267 -8.99 -1.75 22.06
N LEU A 268 -8.19 -2.75 21.72
CA LEU A 268 -8.63 -3.84 20.86
C LEU A 268 -7.96 -5.17 21.14
N ALA A 269 -8.64 -6.22 20.70
CA ALA A 269 -8.15 -7.59 20.75
C ALA A 269 -8.80 -8.42 19.63
N GLY A 270 -8.05 -9.34 19.03
CA GLY A 270 -8.62 -10.30 18.07
C GLY A 270 -7.72 -11.49 17.81
N GLY A 271 -8.23 -12.47 17.07
CA GLY A 271 -7.48 -13.64 16.64
C GLY A 271 -8.25 -14.50 15.65
N ASN A 272 -7.53 -15.31 14.85
CA ASN A 272 -8.10 -16.20 13.84
C ASN A 272 -7.10 -17.28 13.39
N ASN A 273 -7.60 -18.35 12.76
CA ASN A 273 -6.80 -19.42 12.11
C ASN A 273 -7.21 -19.64 10.63
N ILE A 274 -7.74 -18.59 10.01
CA ILE A 274 -8.24 -18.60 8.62
C ILE A 274 -7.35 -17.75 7.70
N ASN A 275 -6.08 -17.53 8.10
CA ASN A 275 -5.08 -16.70 7.43
C ASN A 275 -5.65 -15.38 6.88
N SER A 276 -6.64 -14.84 7.59
CA SER A 276 -7.46 -13.77 7.07
C SER A 276 -7.30 -12.55 7.98
N PRO A 277 -7.24 -11.35 7.41
CA PRO A 277 -7.60 -10.16 8.16
C PRO A 277 -9.05 -10.24 8.67
N GLY A 278 -9.95 -11.06 8.13
CA GLY A 278 -11.31 -11.21 8.67
C GLY A 278 -12.11 -9.90 8.74
N PHE A 279 -13.33 -9.98 9.24
CA PHE A 279 -14.28 -8.84 9.23
C PHE A 279 -13.96 -7.74 10.25
N SER A 280 -13.00 -7.99 11.14
CA SER A 280 -12.64 -7.06 12.20
C SER A 280 -11.15 -7.14 12.51
N PHE A 281 -10.50 -8.30 12.48
CA PHE A 281 -9.07 -8.44 12.81
C PHE A 281 -8.13 -7.57 11.93
N GLY A 282 -8.41 -7.42 10.65
CA GLY A 282 -7.64 -6.60 9.71
C GLY A 282 -8.03 -5.14 9.74
N GLU A 283 -9.18 -4.82 10.32
CA GLU A 283 -9.46 -3.46 10.78
C GLU A 283 -8.64 -3.20 12.05
N LEU A 284 -8.75 -4.03 13.09
CA LEU A 284 -8.00 -3.88 14.35
C LEU A 284 -6.49 -3.70 14.14
N ASN A 285 -5.89 -4.49 13.26
CA ASN A 285 -4.44 -4.46 13.05
C ASN A 285 -3.95 -3.24 12.25
N LYS A 286 -4.84 -2.55 11.53
CA LYS A 286 -4.52 -1.30 10.80
C LYS A 286 -4.54 -0.06 11.70
N MET A 287 -4.98 -0.18 12.95
CA MET A 287 -5.22 0.95 13.85
C MET A 287 -3.98 1.56 14.52
N PHE A 288 -2.87 0.82 14.59
CA PHE A 288 -1.72 1.18 15.42
C PHE A 288 -0.51 1.61 14.59
N GLY A 289 -0.70 2.68 13.79
CA GLY A 289 0.29 3.70 13.39
C GLY A 289 1.71 3.33 12.90
N GLY A 290 2.40 2.37 13.52
CA GLY A 290 3.75 1.91 13.20
C GLY A 290 3.83 0.70 12.26
N ALA A 291 2.71 0.22 11.72
CA ALA A 291 2.71 -0.87 10.75
C ALA A 291 3.26 -0.40 9.39
N SER A 292 4.54 -0.66 9.14
CA SER A 292 5.15 -0.53 7.81
C SER A 292 4.36 -1.37 6.81
N MET A 293 3.63 -0.69 5.93
CA MET A 293 3.05 -1.14 4.66
C MET A 293 2.58 -2.61 4.65
N ILE A 294 1.26 -2.83 4.83
CA ILE A 294 0.64 -4.10 4.43
C ILE A 294 0.80 -4.26 2.91
N SER A 295 1.78 -5.06 2.48
CA SER A 295 1.97 -5.36 1.06
C SER A 295 1.24 -6.66 0.73
N ILE A 296 0.05 -6.54 0.15
CA ILE A 296 -0.71 -7.68 -0.38
C ILE A 296 -0.06 -8.10 -1.70
N ASN A 297 0.64 -9.22 -1.69
CA ASN A 297 1.22 -9.87 -2.86
C ASN A 297 0.12 -10.45 -3.76
N SER A 298 0.44 -10.64 -5.04
CA SER A 298 -0.50 -11.12 -6.06
C SER A 298 -1.05 -12.54 -5.84
N ASN A 299 -0.45 -13.30 -4.92
CA ASN A 299 -0.88 -14.63 -4.48
C ASN A 299 -1.88 -14.57 -3.28
N GLY A 300 -2.20 -13.37 -2.79
CA GLY A 300 -3.08 -13.15 -1.65
C GLY A 300 -2.36 -13.16 -0.30
N SER A 301 -1.02 -13.28 -0.28
CA SER A 301 -0.23 -13.08 0.94
C SER A 301 -0.10 -11.61 1.23
N PHE A 302 0.02 -11.23 2.50
CA PHE A 302 0.24 -9.87 2.93
C PHE A 302 1.43 -9.82 3.87
N ASN A 303 2.43 -9.00 3.57
CA ASN A 303 3.53 -8.79 4.50
C ASN A 303 3.19 -7.67 5.49
N PHE A 304 3.53 -7.86 6.76
CA PHE A 304 3.36 -6.92 7.86
C PHE A 304 4.63 -6.97 8.71
N ASP A 305 5.33 -5.84 8.87
CA ASP A 305 6.48 -5.73 9.78
C ASP A 305 7.50 -6.86 9.62
N GLY A 306 7.88 -7.13 8.36
CA GLY A 306 8.79 -8.22 7.96
C GLY A 306 8.17 -9.62 7.86
N ARG A 307 6.86 -9.79 8.13
CA ARG A 307 6.20 -11.11 8.23
C ARG A 307 5.09 -11.32 7.22
N SER A 308 5.12 -12.43 6.49
CA SER A 308 4.10 -12.80 5.51
C SER A 308 2.92 -13.51 6.16
N PHE A 309 1.69 -13.10 5.82
CA PHE A 309 0.44 -13.67 6.30
C PHE A 309 -0.48 -13.98 5.11
N GLY A 310 -1.12 -15.15 5.07
CA GLY A 310 -2.02 -15.51 3.97
C GLY A 310 -1.33 -15.76 2.63
N GLY A 311 -2.09 -16.21 1.63
CA GLY A 311 -1.75 -16.44 0.22
C GLY A 311 -0.36 -16.91 -0.20
N GLY A 312 0.24 -17.88 0.47
CA GLY A 312 1.39 -18.59 -0.09
C GLY A 312 2.12 -19.39 0.94
N GLN A 313 1.74 -20.66 1.05
CA GLN A 313 2.31 -21.71 1.90
C GLN A 313 2.00 -21.54 3.41
N GLY A 314 1.19 -22.44 3.95
CA GLY A 314 0.94 -22.62 5.38
C GLY A 314 -0.44 -22.15 5.89
N ILE A 315 -0.81 -22.62 7.09
CA ILE A 315 -1.93 -22.15 7.91
C ILE A 315 -1.34 -21.37 9.07
N THR A 316 -1.76 -20.11 9.22
CA THR A 316 -1.33 -19.21 10.29
C THR A 316 -2.47 -18.99 11.26
N THR A 317 -2.25 -19.38 12.51
CA THR A 317 -3.07 -18.97 13.65
C THR A 317 -2.47 -17.70 14.22
N SER A 318 -3.28 -16.68 14.45
CA SER A 318 -2.82 -15.37 14.91
C SER A 318 -3.71 -14.79 16.00
N ARG A 319 -3.11 -14.02 16.89
CA ARG A 319 -3.79 -13.24 17.94
C ARG A 319 -3.08 -11.90 18.10
N SER A 320 -3.86 -10.84 18.26
CA SER A 320 -3.35 -9.50 18.50
C SER A 320 -4.14 -8.78 19.59
N THR A 321 -3.48 -7.85 20.26
CA THR A 321 -4.06 -6.94 21.25
C THR A 321 -3.34 -5.61 21.16
N GLY A 322 -4.05 -4.50 21.33
CA GLY A 322 -3.38 -3.21 21.37
C GLY A 322 -4.17 -2.14 22.09
N LEU A 323 -3.44 -1.11 22.49
CA LEU A 323 -3.90 0.06 23.22
C LEU A 323 -3.35 1.30 22.53
N ASN A 324 -4.18 2.34 22.44
CA ASN A 324 -3.77 3.64 21.93
C ASN A 324 -4.34 4.75 22.82
N TYR A 325 -3.53 5.78 23.03
CA TYR A 325 -3.83 6.97 23.79
C TYR A 325 -3.39 8.19 22.98
N ALA A 326 -4.23 9.21 22.91
CA ALA A 326 -3.85 10.51 22.37
C ALA A 326 -4.55 11.62 23.15
N ASP A 327 -3.83 12.71 23.43
CA ASP A 327 -4.36 13.85 24.17
C ASP A 327 -3.57 15.14 23.88
N ILE A 328 -4.15 16.30 24.22
CA ILE A 328 -3.43 17.58 24.29
C ILE A 328 -3.23 17.94 25.76
N ILE A 329 -1.97 18.08 26.17
CA ILE A 329 -1.64 18.58 27.50
C ILE A 329 -1.41 20.10 27.42
N GLY A 330 -2.34 20.86 27.98
CA GLY A 330 -2.32 22.33 27.92
C GLY A 330 -2.74 22.83 26.54
N GLU A 331 -1.96 23.71 25.92
CA GLU A 331 -2.22 24.26 24.58
C GLU A 331 -1.07 24.01 23.58
N THR A 332 0.02 23.37 24.01
CA THR A 332 1.29 23.36 23.26
C THR A 332 1.89 21.97 23.07
N VAL A 333 1.35 20.92 23.71
CA VAL A 333 1.93 19.59 23.71
C VAL A 333 0.88 18.56 23.30
N ASP A 334 1.06 18.01 22.11
CA ASP A 334 0.30 16.90 21.58
C ASP A 334 1.07 15.60 21.90
N ILE A 335 0.40 14.65 22.55
CA ILE A 335 0.98 13.35 22.89
C ILE A 335 0.14 12.25 22.25
N ALA A 336 0.82 11.30 21.62
CA ALA A 336 0.23 10.01 21.28
C ALA A 336 1.13 8.87 21.76
N ALA A 337 0.50 7.77 22.16
CA ALA A 337 1.17 6.57 22.58
C ALA A 337 0.36 5.36 22.11
N ASP A 338 1.04 4.34 21.60
CA ASP A 338 0.42 3.05 21.35
C ASP A 338 1.31 1.89 21.76
N TYR A 339 0.64 0.81 22.11
CA TYR A 339 1.25 -0.46 22.42
C TYR A 339 0.47 -1.56 21.71
N PHE A 340 1.21 -2.43 21.02
CA PHE A 340 0.63 -3.54 20.29
C PHE A 340 1.40 -4.82 20.59
N ASN A 341 0.65 -5.89 20.78
CA ASN A 341 1.17 -7.23 20.99
C ASN A 341 0.54 -8.16 19.95
N SER A 342 1.36 -9.00 19.35
CA SER A 342 0.97 -9.94 18.31
C SER A 342 1.66 -11.28 18.52
N SER A 343 0.90 -12.33 18.39
CA SER A 343 1.38 -13.72 18.45
C SER A 343 0.84 -14.48 17.25
N SER A 344 1.67 -15.34 16.68
CA SER A 344 1.29 -16.17 15.56
C SER A 344 2.01 -17.51 15.60
N ASN A 345 1.32 -18.53 15.13
CA ASN A 345 1.86 -19.84 14.84
C ASN A 345 1.60 -20.11 13.34
N SER A 346 2.61 -20.54 12.60
CA SER A 346 2.50 -20.84 11.17
C SER A 346 2.98 -22.25 10.87
N GLU A 347 2.05 -23.09 10.43
CA GLU A 347 2.31 -24.48 10.05
C GLU A 347 2.30 -24.60 8.52
N ASN A 348 3.36 -25.15 7.95
CA ASN A 348 3.45 -25.38 6.51
C ASN A 348 4.06 -26.73 6.22
N GLU A 349 3.49 -27.44 5.24
CA GLU A 349 4.07 -28.62 4.62
C GLU A 349 4.24 -28.30 3.14
N THR A 350 5.43 -28.57 2.59
CA THR A 350 5.74 -28.34 1.19
C THR A 350 6.25 -29.64 0.58
N ILE A 351 5.69 -30.00 -0.57
CA ILE A 351 6.14 -31.09 -1.42
C ILE A 351 6.65 -30.48 -2.71
N THR A 352 7.87 -30.82 -3.09
CA THR A 352 8.51 -30.36 -4.33
C THR A 352 8.98 -31.55 -5.14
N GLU A 353 8.69 -31.53 -6.43
CA GLU A 353 9.20 -32.48 -7.42
C GLU A 353 9.92 -31.66 -8.48
N ARG A 354 11.21 -31.92 -8.70
CA ARG A 354 12.03 -31.18 -9.67
C ARG A 354 12.70 -32.14 -10.63
N GLU A 355 12.55 -31.90 -11.93
CA GLU A 355 13.39 -32.44 -12.99
C GLU A 355 14.45 -31.40 -13.33
N THR A 356 15.73 -31.71 -13.10
CA THR A 356 16.86 -30.87 -13.51
C THR A 356 17.40 -31.40 -14.82
N ILE A 357 17.50 -30.53 -15.83
CA ILE A 357 17.89 -30.85 -17.20
C ILE A 357 19.28 -30.27 -17.44
N LEU A 358 20.25 -31.15 -17.67
CA LEU A 358 21.62 -30.81 -18.06
C LEU A 358 21.79 -31.02 -19.58
N ALA A 359 22.97 -30.68 -20.12
CA ALA A 359 23.23 -30.80 -21.55
C ALA A 359 23.26 -32.26 -22.06
N ASP A 360 23.61 -33.20 -21.18
CA ASP A 360 23.87 -34.61 -21.48
C ASP A 360 23.09 -35.60 -20.60
N SER A 361 22.37 -35.11 -19.58
CA SER A 361 21.72 -35.93 -18.57
C SER A 361 20.57 -35.18 -17.89
N ARG A 362 19.78 -35.90 -17.10
CA ARG A 362 18.79 -35.33 -16.20
C ARG A 362 18.75 -36.09 -14.89
N PHE A 363 18.25 -35.44 -13.85
CA PHE A 363 17.99 -36.08 -12.57
C PHE A 363 16.74 -35.49 -11.93
N PHE A 364 16.15 -36.24 -11.01
CA PHE A 364 14.93 -35.86 -10.32
C PHE A 364 15.21 -35.64 -8.84
N THR A 365 14.62 -34.61 -8.25
CA THR A 365 14.70 -34.37 -6.81
C THR A 365 13.29 -34.26 -6.27
N ASN A 366 12.96 -35.11 -5.30
CA ASN A 366 11.73 -35.02 -4.54
C ASN A 366 12.04 -34.56 -3.13
N SER A 367 11.29 -33.59 -2.63
CA SER A 367 11.49 -33.01 -1.32
C SER A 367 10.15 -32.91 -0.61
N ARG A 368 10.10 -33.36 0.64
CA ARG A 368 9.00 -33.07 1.56
C ARG A 368 9.56 -32.37 2.78
N SER A 369 9.12 -31.14 3.00
CA SER A 369 9.49 -30.36 4.18
C SER A 369 8.28 -29.94 4.99
N THR A 370 8.48 -29.86 6.30
CA THR A 370 7.52 -29.32 7.26
C THR A 370 8.20 -28.20 8.05
N SER A 371 7.48 -27.11 8.28
CA SER A 371 7.93 -26.01 9.12
C SER A 371 6.82 -25.58 10.05
N ASN A 372 7.12 -25.48 11.35
CA ASN A 372 6.26 -24.87 12.34
C ASN A 372 6.98 -23.68 12.96
N SER A 373 6.44 -22.48 12.78
CA SER A 373 7.05 -21.24 13.23
C SER A 373 6.14 -20.50 14.20
N ASP A 374 6.57 -20.42 15.46
CA ASP A 374 5.96 -19.60 16.50
C ASP A 374 6.63 -18.24 16.54
N THR A 375 5.84 -17.17 16.62
CA THR A 375 6.36 -15.81 16.75
C THR A 375 5.52 -15.02 17.74
N ASN A 376 6.18 -14.33 18.67
CA ASN A 376 5.56 -13.36 19.57
C ASN A 376 6.26 -12.01 19.42
N SER A 377 5.50 -10.92 19.40
CA SER A 377 6.06 -9.60 19.16
C SER A 377 5.30 -8.49 19.83
N HIS A 378 6.06 -7.52 20.28
CA HIS A 378 5.61 -6.33 20.98
C HIS A 378 6.15 -5.10 20.26
N SER A 379 5.30 -4.10 20.09
CA SER A 379 5.71 -2.78 19.61
C SER A 379 5.13 -1.71 20.52
N ALA A 380 5.95 -0.72 20.87
CA ALA A 380 5.53 0.46 21.61
C ALA A 380 5.99 1.70 20.85
N ASN A 381 5.07 2.58 20.49
CA ASN A 381 5.35 3.82 19.79
C ASN A 381 4.89 4.99 20.64
N LEU A 382 5.70 6.04 20.68
CA LEU A 382 5.34 7.30 21.32
C LEU A 382 5.54 8.42 20.31
N GLU A 383 4.77 9.48 20.48
CA GLU A 383 4.86 10.68 19.68
C GLU A 383 4.65 11.88 20.60
N PHE A 384 5.59 12.81 20.55
CA PHE A 384 5.52 14.09 21.23
C PHE A 384 5.67 15.19 20.20
N GLU A 385 4.65 16.01 20.03
CA GLU A 385 4.69 17.23 19.24
C GLU A 385 4.56 18.43 20.18
N ILE A 386 5.56 19.29 20.15
CA ILE A 386 5.68 20.45 21.03
C ILE A 386 5.75 21.71 20.18
N GLU A 387 4.70 22.53 20.26
CA GLU A 387 4.62 23.83 19.62
C GLU A 387 4.63 24.93 20.69
N THR A 388 5.82 25.45 21.02
CA THR A 388 5.92 26.51 22.06
C THR A 388 5.34 27.84 21.61
N ASP A 389 5.42 28.13 20.30
CA ASP A 389 4.91 29.33 19.67
C ASP A 389 4.64 29.09 18.17
N SER A 390 4.08 30.09 17.48
CA SER A 390 3.83 30.02 16.02
C SER A 390 5.09 29.90 15.14
N THR A 391 6.29 29.75 15.70
CA THR A 391 7.55 29.73 14.96
C THR A 391 8.41 28.52 15.29
N PHE A 392 8.24 27.85 16.42
CA PHE A 392 9.01 26.67 16.82
C PHE A 392 8.14 25.42 16.99
N GLN A 393 8.55 24.32 16.36
CA GLN A 393 7.97 23.00 16.50
C GLN A 393 9.09 21.98 16.79
N LEU A 394 8.86 21.09 17.75
CA LEU A 394 9.71 19.95 18.07
C LEU A 394 8.87 18.67 18.02
N ASN A 395 9.28 17.72 17.19
CA ASN A 395 8.66 16.40 17.07
C ASN A 395 9.66 15.34 17.54
N ILE A 396 9.19 14.40 18.37
CA ILE A 396 9.98 13.28 18.91
C ILE A 396 9.13 12.02 18.81
N GLU A 397 9.58 11.04 18.04
CA GLU A 397 8.81 9.84 17.70
C GLU A 397 9.66 8.57 17.95
N PRO A 398 9.82 8.11 19.20
CA PRO A 398 10.52 6.86 19.47
C PRO A 398 9.62 5.64 19.26
N SER A 399 10.18 4.60 18.67
CA SER A 399 9.55 3.29 18.44
C SER A 399 10.44 2.19 18.99
N PHE A 400 9.83 1.27 19.74
CA PHE A 400 10.48 0.09 20.30
C PHE A 400 9.78 -1.15 19.76
N ARG A 401 10.53 -2.13 19.27
CA ARG A 401 10.01 -3.43 18.86
C ARG A 401 10.83 -4.55 19.47
N TYR A 402 10.14 -5.59 19.88
CA TYR A 402 10.75 -6.82 20.34
C TYR A 402 10.01 -7.98 19.70
N SER A 403 10.76 -8.89 19.07
CA SER A 403 10.21 -10.12 18.54
C SER A 403 11.01 -11.33 18.99
N LYS A 404 10.30 -12.41 19.27
CA LYS A 404 10.85 -13.73 19.53
C LYS A 404 10.20 -14.69 18.55
N SER A 405 10.99 -15.45 17.81
CA SER A 405 10.49 -16.52 16.95
C SER A 405 11.22 -17.82 17.20
N ARG A 406 10.51 -18.94 17.09
CA ARG A 406 11.08 -20.28 17.08
C ARG A 406 10.54 -21.03 15.88
N THR A 407 11.42 -21.59 15.07
CA THR A 407 11.05 -22.36 13.87
C THR A 407 11.61 -23.75 13.97
N LEU A 408 10.72 -24.74 13.97
CA LEU A 408 11.05 -26.14 13.82
C LEU A 408 10.89 -26.50 12.34
N PHE A 409 11.97 -26.95 11.72
CA PHE A 409 12.00 -27.35 10.32
C PHE A 409 12.46 -28.80 10.21
N ASN A 410 11.73 -29.59 9.42
CA ASN A 410 12.17 -30.93 9.05
C ASN A 410 12.05 -31.10 7.53
N SER A 411 13.07 -31.68 6.88
CA SER A 411 13.06 -32.01 5.45
C SER A 411 13.46 -33.46 5.24
N ASN A 412 12.83 -34.09 4.26
CA ASN A 412 13.27 -35.34 3.66
C ASN A 412 13.40 -35.13 2.16
N ASP A 413 14.61 -35.34 1.64
CA ASP A 413 14.99 -35.09 0.27
C ASP A 413 15.52 -36.39 -0.34
N GLU A 414 15.11 -36.70 -1.57
CA GLU A 414 15.64 -37.80 -2.37
C GLU A 414 16.02 -37.31 -3.77
N THR A 415 17.14 -37.81 -4.28
CA THR A 415 17.57 -37.55 -5.66
C THR A 415 17.64 -38.86 -6.44
N LEU A 416 16.98 -38.90 -7.59
CA LEU A 416 16.96 -40.04 -8.50
C LEU A 416 17.70 -39.69 -9.80
N ASP A 417 18.41 -40.66 -10.39
CA ASP A 417 19.01 -40.50 -11.72
C ASP A 417 17.96 -40.63 -12.86
N GLU A 418 18.42 -40.64 -14.12
CA GLU A 418 17.55 -40.78 -15.29
C GLU A 418 16.79 -42.11 -15.34
N ASP A 419 17.34 -43.18 -14.74
CA ASP A 419 16.72 -44.49 -14.63
C ASP A 419 15.80 -44.61 -13.39
N LEU A 420 15.58 -43.51 -12.68
CA LEU A 420 14.81 -43.41 -11.43
C LEU A 420 15.41 -44.24 -10.28
N LEU A 421 16.72 -44.46 -10.29
CA LEU A 421 17.44 -45.09 -9.19
C LEU A 421 17.88 -44.05 -8.17
N LEU A 422 17.71 -44.38 -6.89
CA LEU A 422 18.08 -43.50 -5.79
C LEU A 422 19.61 -43.29 -5.74
N THR A 423 20.04 -42.03 -5.90
CA THR A 423 21.45 -41.62 -5.88
C THR A 423 21.86 -41.00 -4.56
N ASN A 424 20.96 -40.27 -3.90
CA ASN A 424 21.16 -39.80 -2.54
C ASN A 424 19.83 -39.55 -1.83
N GLN A 425 19.86 -39.58 -0.51
CA GLN A 425 18.77 -39.12 0.34
C GLN A 425 19.29 -38.29 1.51
N SER A 426 18.50 -37.36 2.01
CA SER A 426 18.86 -36.54 3.17
C SER A 426 17.66 -36.29 4.08
N LEU A 427 17.91 -36.41 5.38
CA LEU A 427 17.00 -36.00 6.43
C LEU A 427 17.63 -34.83 7.19
N VAL A 428 16.89 -33.74 7.34
CA VAL A 428 17.34 -32.52 8.02
C VAL A 428 16.32 -32.15 9.08
N ASN A 429 16.76 -31.89 10.30
CA ASN A 429 15.97 -31.29 11.37
C ASN A 429 16.70 -30.05 11.88
N SER A 430 16.00 -28.93 11.99
CA SER A 430 16.55 -27.68 12.52
C SER A 430 15.57 -27.03 13.49
N ASP A 431 16.08 -26.57 14.63
CA ASP A 431 15.35 -25.79 15.63
C ASP A 431 16.04 -24.43 15.78
N VAL A 432 15.42 -23.42 15.18
CA VAL A 432 15.97 -22.07 15.15
C VAL A 432 15.18 -21.19 16.11
N GLU A 433 15.84 -20.66 17.14
CA GLU A 433 15.31 -19.60 17.97
C GLU A 433 15.93 -18.25 17.56
N SER A 434 15.13 -17.19 17.52
CA SER A 434 15.63 -15.87 17.16
C SER A 434 14.95 -14.79 18.01
N TYR A 435 15.74 -13.79 18.38
CA TYR A 435 15.34 -12.65 19.19
C TYR A 435 15.73 -11.38 18.44
N ALA A 436 14.77 -10.54 18.06
CA ALA A 436 15.04 -9.22 17.49
C ALA A 436 14.61 -8.13 18.47
N ARG A 437 15.47 -7.12 18.64
CA ARG A 437 15.23 -5.91 19.45
C ARG A 437 15.53 -4.72 18.57
N ASP A 438 14.50 -3.96 18.25
CA ASP A 438 14.60 -2.78 17.41
C ASP A 438 14.23 -1.53 18.21
N PHE A 439 15.03 -0.49 18.06
CA PHE A 439 14.75 0.84 18.55
C PHE A 439 14.98 1.82 17.41
N SER A 440 13.97 2.61 17.09
CA SER A 440 14.12 3.75 16.18
C SER A 440 13.63 5.02 16.85
N THR A 441 14.19 6.16 16.48
CA THR A 441 13.69 7.45 16.94
C THR A 441 13.92 8.51 15.88
N ASP A 442 12.86 9.28 15.62
CA ASP A 442 12.89 10.46 14.78
C ASP A 442 12.72 11.70 15.65
N ILE A 443 13.71 12.57 15.63
CA ILE A 443 13.71 13.85 16.35
C ILE A 443 13.87 14.95 15.32
N SER A 444 12.90 15.86 15.23
CA SER A 444 13.00 17.02 14.35
C SER A 444 12.62 18.31 15.06
N ALA A 445 13.47 19.32 14.94
CA ALA A 445 13.25 20.65 15.47
C ALA A 445 13.23 21.66 14.32
N THR A 446 12.14 22.40 14.19
CA THR A 446 11.93 23.40 13.13
C THR A 446 11.70 24.77 13.74
N LYS A 447 12.51 25.76 13.36
CA LYS A 447 12.31 27.18 13.69
C LYS A 447 12.07 28.00 12.43
N ARG A 448 10.86 28.52 12.27
CA ARG A 448 10.49 29.52 11.26
C ARG A 448 11.08 30.89 11.62
N PHE A 449 11.51 31.63 10.62
CA PHE A 449 12.00 33.01 10.79
C PHE A 449 11.53 33.92 9.67
N GLY A 450 11.25 35.17 10.02
CA GLY A 450 10.67 36.15 9.11
C GLY A 450 9.24 35.77 8.66
N SER A 451 8.62 36.66 7.89
CA SER A 451 7.26 36.45 7.36
C SER A 451 7.22 35.80 5.97
N LYS A 452 8.40 35.59 5.35
CA LYS A 452 8.55 35.19 3.95
C LYS A 452 8.65 33.68 3.71
N GLY A 453 8.47 32.86 4.75
CA GLY A 453 8.56 31.40 4.67
C GLY A 453 9.98 30.82 4.82
N GLY A 454 10.87 31.52 5.53
CA GLY A 454 12.19 31.00 5.89
C GLY A 454 12.13 30.12 7.13
N PHE A 455 12.96 29.09 7.19
CA PHE A 455 13.09 28.23 8.37
C PHE A 455 14.45 27.56 8.45
N VAL A 456 14.81 27.16 9.68
CA VAL A 456 15.89 26.22 9.97
C VAL A 456 15.27 24.95 10.51
N ARG A 457 15.72 23.80 10.04
CA ARG A 457 15.32 22.49 10.55
C ARG A 457 16.55 21.65 10.84
N ALA A 458 16.54 20.98 11.98
CA ALA A 458 17.49 19.91 12.29
C ALA A 458 16.68 18.64 12.55
N ALA A 459 17.05 17.55 11.90
CA ALA A 459 16.44 16.24 12.09
C ALA A 459 17.54 15.22 12.41
N ILE A 460 17.25 14.33 13.35
CA ILE A 460 18.10 13.19 13.70
C ILE A 460 17.19 11.97 13.69
N ASN A 461 17.57 11.00 12.88
CA ASN A 461 16.98 9.67 12.85
C ASN A 461 18.04 8.68 13.36
N THR A 462 17.65 7.79 14.25
CA THR A 462 18.53 6.74 14.78
C THR A 462 17.79 5.42 14.70
N ASP A 463 18.45 4.39 14.17
CA ASP A 463 17.94 3.03 14.09
C ASP A 463 18.94 2.09 14.74
N VAL A 464 18.47 1.24 15.65
CA VAL A 464 19.28 0.23 16.33
C VAL A 464 18.52 -1.08 16.24
N SER A 465 19.11 -2.05 15.56
CA SER A 465 18.55 -3.41 15.43
C SER A 465 19.56 -4.39 15.98
N LYS A 466 19.13 -5.22 16.92
CA LYS A 466 19.91 -6.34 17.45
C LYS A 466 19.15 -7.63 17.23
N GLN A 467 19.75 -8.56 16.49
CA GLN A 467 19.20 -9.88 16.23
C GLN A 467 20.16 -10.95 16.75
N GLU A 468 19.68 -11.75 17.70
CA GLU A 468 20.36 -12.95 18.21
C GLU A 468 19.65 -14.18 17.64
N ARG A 469 20.40 -15.17 17.16
CA ARG A 469 19.87 -16.43 16.61
C ARG A 469 20.64 -17.61 17.19
N GLU A 470 19.91 -18.65 17.56
CA GLU A 470 20.45 -19.95 17.92
C GLU A 470 19.83 -20.99 17.00
N ASP A 471 20.62 -21.92 16.48
CA ASP A 471 20.19 -22.94 15.54
C ASP A 471 20.82 -24.28 15.92
N MET A 472 19.97 -25.25 16.24
CA MET A 472 20.36 -26.64 16.44
C MET A 472 20.01 -27.41 15.19
N LEU A 473 21.03 -27.88 14.47
CA LEU A 473 20.89 -28.59 13.20
C LEU A 473 21.36 -30.03 13.35
N ASN A 474 20.49 -30.97 13.03
CA ASN A 474 20.84 -32.37 12.84
C ASN A 474 20.52 -32.78 11.39
N SER A 475 21.52 -33.23 10.65
CA SER A 475 21.30 -33.75 9.29
C SER A 475 22.03 -35.06 9.06
N VAL A 476 21.38 -35.96 8.34
CA VAL A 476 21.98 -37.18 7.81
C VAL A 476 21.78 -37.18 6.30
N ALA A 477 22.87 -37.31 5.55
CA ALA A 477 22.82 -37.48 4.10
C ALA A 477 23.52 -38.79 3.72
N GLU A 478 22.85 -39.61 2.92
CA GLU A 478 23.37 -40.87 2.41
C GLU A 478 23.52 -40.77 0.90
N ILE A 479 24.73 -41.02 0.41
CA ILE A 479 25.07 -41.03 -1.02
C ILE A 479 25.23 -42.48 -1.44
N PHE A 480 24.53 -42.90 -2.48
CA PHE A 480 24.52 -44.25 -3.02
C PHE A 480 25.32 -44.31 -4.34
N GLY A 481 25.94 -45.45 -4.63
CA GLY A 481 26.72 -45.66 -5.85
C GLY A 481 28.07 -46.33 -5.61
N ALA A 482 29.05 -46.07 -6.49
CA ALA A 482 30.37 -46.71 -6.45
C ALA A 482 31.23 -46.32 -5.23
N GLN A 483 30.95 -45.17 -4.61
CA GLN A 483 31.52 -44.71 -3.35
C GLN A 483 30.36 -44.29 -2.45
N SER A 484 29.80 -45.23 -1.70
CA SER A 484 28.76 -44.93 -0.73
C SER A 484 29.34 -44.17 0.46
N GLU A 485 28.70 -43.08 0.86
CA GLU A 485 29.12 -42.24 1.99
C GLU A 485 27.90 -41.83 2.81
N THR A 486 28.05 -41.81 4.14
CA THR A 486 27.06 -41.24 5.06
C THR A 486 27.69 -40.03 5.73
N ILE A 487 27.07 -38.86 5.54
CA ILE A 487 27.49 -37.60 6.14
C ILE A 487 26.50 -37.28 7.26
N ILE A 488 26.99 -37.28 8.49
CA ILE A 488 26.22 -36.86 9.67
C ILE A 488 26.73 -35.48 10.07
N ARG A 489 25.81 -34.54 10.28
CA ARG A 489 26.11 -33.23 10.87
C ARG A 489 25.22 -33.04 12.09
N ASP A 490 25.86 -32.75 13.21
CA ASP A 490 25.19 -32.34 14.43
C ASP A 490 25.87 -31.04 14.87
N GLN A 491 25.16 -29.92 14.75
CA GLN A 491 25.73 -28.58 14.83
C GLN A 491 24.89 -27.65 15.68
N PHE A 492 25.58 -26.82 16.47
CA PHE A 492 25.02 -25.66 17.13
C PHE A 492 25.59 -24.39 16.51
N THR A 493 24.73 -23.48 16.07
CA THR A 493 25.15 -22.19 15.50
C THR A 493 24.58 -21.03 16.29
N GLU A 494 25.46 -20.14 16.77
CA GLU A 494 25.10 -18.87 17.39
C GLU A 494 25.35 -17.72 16.40
N GLY A 495 24.30 -16.96 16.10
CA GLY A 495 24.35 -15.77 15.26
C GLY A 495 24.05 -14.50 16.05
N ASP A 496 24.86 -13.46 15.86
CA ASP A 496 24.62 -12.12 16.37
C ASP A 496 24.76 -11.11 15.23
N ASN A 497 23.66 -10.42 14.91
CA ASN A 497 23.62 -9.35 13.92
C ASN A 497 23.19 -8.04 14.59
N ASN A 498 24.12 -7.09 14.72
CA ASN A 498 23.92 -5.79 15.32
C ASN A 498 24.07 -4.69 14.29
N SER A 499 22.98 -3.98 13.99
CA SER A 499 22.93 -2.85 13.08
C SER A 499 22.69 -1.55 13.86
N TYR A 500 23.47 -0.52 13.57
CA TYR A 500 23.34 0.83 14.11
C TYR A 500 23.38 1.84 12.97
N GLY A 501 22.27 2.52 12.75
CA GLY A 501 22.11 3.62 11.82
C GLY A 501 21.93 4.95 12.56
N LEU A 502 22.60 5.99 12.09
CA LEU A 502 22.39 7.37 12.51
C LEU A 502 22.35 8.26 11.27
N SER A 503 21.28 9.01 11.07
CA SER A 503 21.17 10.02 10.00
C SER A 503 20.82 11.37 10.61
N ALA A 504 21.65 12.37 10.37
CA ALA A 504 21.42 13.75 10.76
C ALA A 504 21.25 14.63 9.51
N GLU A 505 20.18 15.41 9.47
CA GLU A 505 19.90 16.37 8.40
C GLU A 505 19.77 17.77 8.99
N PHE A 506 20.48 18.73 8.39
CA PHE A 506 20.30 20.14 8.66
C PHE A 506 19.80 20.85 7.40
N THR A 507 18.67 21.56 7.50
CA THR A 507 18.07 22.32 6.40
C THR A 507 18.02 23.81 6.77
N TYR A 508 18.54 24.67 5.91
CA TYR A 508 18.37 26.12 5.96
C TYR A 508 17.66 26.61 4.71
N ARG A 509 16.41 27.08 4.84
CA ARG A 509 15.66 27.66 3.73
C ARG A 509 15.68 29.18 3.77
N LEU A 510 16.19 29.79 2.71
CA LEU A 510 16.23 31.23 2.50
C LEU A 510 15.18 31.67 1.46
N PRO A 511 14.17 32.49 1.84
CA PRO A 511 13.20 33.03 0.89
C PRO A 511 13.81 34.22 0.13
N ILE A 512 13.95 34.07 -1.19
CA ILE A 512 14.42 35.13 -2.10
C ILE A 512 13.24 35.98 -2.60
N ILE A 513 12.14 35.32 -2.99
CA ILE A 513 10.87 35.97 -3.33
C ILE A 513 9.82 35.44 -2.37
N ASP A 514 9.11 36.36 -1.72
CA ASP A 514 8.10 36.06 -0.70
C ASP A 514 7.18 34.92 -1.13
N LYS A 515 7.22 33.82 -0.36
CA LYS A 515 6.42 32.60 -0.53
C LYS A 515 6.50 31.90 -1.89
N LYS A 516 7.36 32.36 -2.81
CA LYS A 516 7.42 31.90 -4.21
C LYS A 516 8.76 31.32 -4.63
N PHE A 517 9.88 31.89 -4.19
CA PHE A 517 11.19 31.41 -4.60
C PHE A 517 12.13 31.31 -3.40
N PHE A 518 12.71 30.13 -3.23
CA PHE A 518 13.53 29.78 -2.08
C PHE A 518 14.83 29.13 -2.53
N LEU A 519 15.91 29.39 -1.80
CA LEU A 519 17.13 28.60 -1.84
C LEU A 519 17.18 27.72 -0.59
N ASN A 520 17.49 26.44 -0.76
CA ASN A 520 17.65 25.48 0.32
C ASN A 520 19.13 25.10 0.40
N PHE A 521 19.68 25.12 1.60
CA PHE A 521 20.98 24.57 1.90
C PHE A 521 20.75 23.41 2.85
N GLU A 522 21.12 22.21 2.40
CA GLU A 522 20.90 20.97 3.12
C GLU A 522 22.25 20.30 3.37
N TYR A 523 22.43 19.74 4.56
CA TYR A 523 23.58 18.91 4.87
C TYR A 523 23.10 17.63 5.54
N GLN A 524 23.32 16.51 4.86
CA GLN A 524 23.02 15.18 5.38
C GLN A 524 24.31 14.49 5.78
N PHE A 525 24.34 13.93 6.98
CA PHE A 525 25.38 13.03 7.46
C PHE A 525 24.73 11.73 7.91
N SER A 526 25.20 10.59 7.40
CA SER A 526 24.73 9.29 7.88
C SER A 526 25.88 8.33 8.16
N VAL A 527 25.70 7.49 9.17
CA VAL A 527 26.59 6.38 9.50
C VAL A 527 25.75 5.14 9.73
N ASP A 528 26.04 4.10 8.98
CA ASP A 528 25.48 2.76 9.18
C ASP A 528 26.61 1.83 9.58
N LYS A 529 26.44 1.11 10.68
CA LYS A 529 27.39 0.11 11.17
C LYS A 529 26.68 -1.21 11.38
N ASP A 530 27.14 -2.24 10.69
CA ASP A 530 26.65 -3.61 10.88
C ASP A 530 27.76 -4.47 11.45
N LYS A 531 27.42 -5.29 12.44
CA LYS A 531 28.29 -6.36 12.94
C LYS A 531 27.55 -7.66 12.79
N ASN A 532 28.09 -8.58 12.01
CA ASN A 532 27.49 -9.89 11.77
C ASN A 532 28.50 -10.97 12.16
N ARG A 533 28.18 -11.71 13.21
CA ARG A 533 28.95 -12.83 13.71
C ARG A 533 28.11 -14.09 13.65
N GLN A 534 28.68 -15.16 13.13
CA GLN A 534 28.11 -16.50 13.17
C GLN A 534 29.20 -17.45 13.66
N SER A 535 28.92 -18.17 14.74
CA SER A 535 29.82 -19.15 15.33
C SER A 535 29.15 -20.51 15.27
N THR A 536 29.71 -21.42 14.49
CA THR A 536 29.20 -22.79 14.32
C THR A 536 30.11 -23.76 15.06
N PHE A 537 29.52 -24.67 15.83
CA PHE A 537 30.21 -25.70 16.61
C PHE A 537 29.67 -27.06 16.21
N ASP A 538 30.57 -27.98 15.87
CA ASP A 538 30.24 -29.39 15.64
C ASP A 538 30.16 -30.12 16.99
N PHE A 539 29.33 -31.17 17.07
CA PHE A 539 29.21 -31.99 18.26
C PHE A 539 30.48 -32.81 18.53
N ASN A 540 31.04 -32.71 19.73
CA ASN A 540 32.22 -33.46 20.15
C ASN A 540 31.81 -34.71 20.95
N ASP A 541 32.00 -35.90 20.37
CA ASP A 541 31.65 -37.18 20.99
C ASP A 541 32.40 -37.47 22.31
N VAL A 542 33.57 -36.87 22.54
CA VAL A 542 34.37 -37.08 23.76
C VAL A 542 33.86 -36.21 24.89
N GLU A 543 33.57 -34.94 24.61
CA GLU A 543 33.10 -33.97 25.62
C GLU A 543 31.58 -34.00 25.82
N GLN A 544 30.84 -34.66 24.91
CA GLN A 544 29.37 -34.74 24.90
C GLN A 544 28.70 -33.36 24.86
N ASP A 545 29.31 -32.42 24.12
CA ASP A 545 28.85 -31.03 23.99
C ASP A 545 29.33 -30.44 22.65
N PHE A 546 28.77 -29.29 22.25
CA PHE A 546 29.13 -28.57 21.02
C PHE A 546 30.36 -27.69 21.24
N THR A 547 31.54 -28.30 21.29
CA THR A 547 32.81 -27.60 21.60
C THR A 547 33.77 -27.49 20.42
N ASP A 548 33.54 -28.24 19.34
CA ASP A 548 34.41 -28.23 18.17
C ASP A 548 34.07 -27.04 17.26
N PHE A 549 34.76 -25.91 17.46
CA PHE A 549 34.54 -24.71 16.66
C PHE A 549 34.88 -24.94 15.17
N ASN A 550 33.86 -24.81 14.32
CA ASN A 550 33.98 -24.97 12.88
C ASN A 550 34.32 -23.62 12.23
N THR A 551 35.60 -23.41 11.93
CA THR A 551 36.11 -22.18 11.30
C THR A 551 35.58 -21.97 9.88
N GLU A 552 35.23 -23.04 9.15
CA GLU A 552 34.73 -22.96 7.77
C GLU A 552 33.28 -22.47 7.70
N LEU A 553 32.48 -22.82 8.71
CA LEU A 553 31.06 -22.44 8.82
C LEU A 553 30.81 -21.22 9.72
N SER A 554 31.89 -20.57 10.19
CA SER A 554 31.84 -19.40 11.07
C SER A 554 32.29 -18.12 10.37
N THR A 555 31.74 -16.98 10.79
CA THR A 555 32.03 -15.65 10.22
C THR A 555 32.05 -14.57 11.30
N ASP A 556 32.87 -13.53 11.17
CA ASP A 556 32.83 -12.35 12.04
C ASP A 556 33.20 -11.09 11.24
N PHE A 557 32.19 -10.32 10.86
CA PHE A 557 32.31 -9.16 9.98
C PHE A 557 31.83 -7.88 10.68
N GLU A 558 32.63 -6.82 10.58
CA GLU A 558 32.18 -5.45 10.88
C GLU A 558 32.17 -4.61 9.60
N TYR A 559 30.99 -4.16 9.20
CA TYR A 559 30.75 -3.24 8.09
C TYR A 559 30.47 -1.84 8.61
N ARG A 560 31.02 -0.82 7.94
CA ARG A 560 30.69 0.58 8.23
C ARG A 560 30.57 1.38 6.93
N ASP A 561 29.49 2.12 6.84
CA ASP A 561 29.18 3.06 5.77
C ASP A 561 29.07 4.45 6.36
N THR A 562 29.82 5.41 5.85
CA THR A 562 29.73 6.80 6.29
C THR A 562 29.50 7.70 5.09
N ARG A 563 28.46 8.53 5.16
CA ARG A 563 28.02 9.40 4.07
C ARG A 563 27.92 10.84 4.53
N SER A 564 28.39 11.76 3.69
CA SER A 564 28.27 13.20 3.88
C SER A 564 27.83 13.85 2.56
N ILE A 565 26.74 14.62 2.60
CA ILE A 565 26.12 15.20 1.42
C ILE A 565 25.72 16.66 1.70
N PRO A 566 26.59 17.62 1.38
CA PRO A 566 26.16 18.99 1.17
C PRO A 566 25.31 19.07 -0.10
N THR A 567 24.14 19.69 0.02
CA THR A 567 23.13 19.84 -1.03
C THR A 567 22.70 21.30 -1.14
N ILE A 568 22.61 21.79 -2.38
CA ILE A 568 22.04 23.10 -2.69
C ILE A 568 20.79 22.88 -3.52
N GLY A 569 19.70 23.50 -3.08
CA GLY A 569 18.39 23.40 -3.70
C GLY A 569 17.82 24.77 -4.09
N ALA A 570 17.00 24.78 -5.13
CA ALA A 570 16.19 25.91 -5.53
C ALA A 570 14.73 25.47 -5.71
N THR A 571 13.81 26.13 -4.99
CA THR A 571 12.37 25.82 -5.03
C THR A 571 11.59 27.02 -5.54
N TYR A 572 10.77 26.81 -6.56
CA TYR A 572 9.72 27.72 -6.99
C TYR A 572 8.35 27.15 -6.59
N ASN A 573 7.56 27.95 -5.86
CA ASN A 573 6.25 27.60 -5.34
C ASN A 573 5.18 28.58 -5.84
N GLY A 574 4.73 28.39 -7.09
CA GLY A 574 3.61 29.12 -7.68
C GLY A 574 2.28 28.37 -7.56
N GLU A 575 1.18 29.05 -7.86
CA GLU A 575 -0.18 28.46 -7.77
C GLU A 575 -0.45 27.41 -8.85
N LYS A 576 -0.02 27.67 -10.09
CA LYS A 576 -0.12 26.72 -11.21
C LYS A 576 1.15 25.91 -11.43
N PHE A 577 2.31 26.39 -10.97
CA PHE A 577 3.59 25.77 -11.25
C PHE A 577 4.45 25.64 -9.99
N TYR A 578 4.88 24.43 -9.69
CA TYR A 578 5.83 24.11 -8.65
C TYR A 578 7.05 23.43 -9.29
N SER A 579 8.24 23.83 -8.87
CA SER A 579 9.49 23.25 -9.35
C SER A 579 10.51 23.23 -8.22
N ARG A 580 11.23 22.13 -8.05
CA ARG A 580 12.32 22.00 -7.08
C ARG A 580 13.49 21.28 -7.74
N LEU A 581 14.68 21.86 -7.65
CA LEU A 581 15.93 21.24 -8.09
C LEU A 581 16.85 21.19 -6.88
N ASP A 582 17.41 20.02 -6.57
CA ASP A 582 18.42 19.83 -5.54
C ASP A 582 19.63 19.13 -6.17
N VAL A 583 20.83 19.62 -5.88
CA VAL A 583 22.09 19.01 -6.32
C VAL A 583 22.98 18.79 -5.09
N GLY A 584 23.33 17.54 -4.84
CA GLY A 584 24.13 17.09 -3.72
C GLY A 584 25.48 16.51 -4.15
N TYR A 585 26.51 16.70 -3.35
CA TYR A 585 27.82 16.08 -3.55
C TYR A 585 28.02 14.98 -2.50
N ASN A 586 27.85 13.73 -2.90
CA ASN A 586 27.90 12.58 -2.01
C ASN A 586 29.34 12.09 -1.82
N ILE A 587 29.85 12.23 -0.61
CA ILE A 587 31.11 11.65 -0.15
C ILE A 587 30.77 10.44 0.71
N ARG A 588 31.08 9.24 0.24
CA ARG A 588 30.77 7.98 0.92
C ARG A 588 32.03 7.16 1.15
N THR A 589 32.25 6.70 2.37
CA THR A 589 33.33 5.77 2.73
C THR A 589 32.72 4.45 3.17
N LEU A 590 33.18 3.36 2.56
CA LEU A 590 32.83 1.99 2.89
C LEU A 590 34.03 1.30 3.53
N GLU A 591 33.84 0.72 4.71
CA GLU A 591 34.83 -0.02 5.48
C GLU A 591 34.29 -1.41 5.80
N ASN A 592 35.15 -2.43 5.71
CA ASN A 592 34.85 -3.77 6.20
C ASN A 592 36.05 -4.40 6.85
N ASN A 593 35.82 -4.97 8.02
CA ASN A 593 36.79 -5.75 8.76
C ASN A 593 36.28 -7.17 8.95
N ASP A 594 37.00 -8.16 8.43
CA ASP A 594 36.80 -9.57 8.78
C ASP A 594 37.73 -9.90 9.95
N LEU A 595 37.16 -10.11 11.13
CA LEU A 595 37.95 -10.32 12.36
C LEU A 595 38.55 -11.73 12.43
N LEU A 596 37.98 -12.71 11.73
CA LEU A 596 38.54 -14.06 11.60
C LEU A 596 39.67 -14.10 10.57
N ARG A 597 39.58 -13.25 9.54
CA ARG A 597 40.52 -13.21 8.40
C ARG A 597 40.93 -11.76 8.10
N PRO A 598 41.72 -11.09 8.98
CA PRO A 598 42.03 -9.66 8.88
C PRO A 598 42.75 -9.24 7.59
N GLN A 599 43.36 -10.20 6.87
CA GLN A 599 43.94 -9.97 5.56
C GLN A 599 42.92 -9.52 4.49
N PHE A 600 41.61 -9.63 4.76
CA PHE A 600 40.52 -9.28 3.84
C PHE A 600 39.84 -7.95 4.14
N ASN A 601 40.42 -7.12 5.00
CA ASN A 601 39.88 -5.79 5.32
C ASN A 601 39.99 -4.85 4.11
N VAL A 602 38.93 -4.08 3.85
CA VAL A 602 38.86 -3.16 2.70
C VAL A 602 38.27 -1.83 3.15
N GLU A 603 38.88 -0.73 2.71
CA GLU A 603 38.35 0.63 2.84
C GLU A 603 38.32 1.30 1.46
N ARG A 604 37.18 1.86 1.08
CA ARG A 604 36.97 2.57 -0.20
C ARG A 604 36.18 3.85 -0.02
N GLN A 605 36.66 4.92 -0.61
CA GLN A 605 35.95 6.19 -0.67
C GLN A 605 35.45 6.48 -2.08
N PHE A 606 34.18 6.85 -2.20
CA PHE A 606 33.51 7.24 -3.43
C PHE A 606 33.04 8.69 -3.34
N LYS A 607 33.11 9.41 -4.46
CA LYS A 607 32.69 10.81 -4.59
C LYS A 607 31.81 10.93 -5.82
N ASN A 608 30.51 11.16 -5.62
CA ASN A 608 29.54 11.19 -6.71
C ASN A 608 28.60 12.38 -6.60
N LEU A 609 28.03 12.79 -7.73
CA LEU A 609 26.97 13.79 -7.78
C LEU A 609 25.61 13.11 -7.69
N GLU A 610 24.77 13.67 -6.83
CA GLU A 610 23.35 13.35 -6.75
C GLU A 610 22.53 14.56 -7.19
N ALA A 611 21.40 14.28 -7.82
CA ALA A 611 20.53 15.33 -8.29
C ALA A 611 19.08 14.88 -8.17
N SER A 612 18.20 15.77 -7.75
CA SER A 612 16.77 15.54 -7.76
C SER A 612 16.06 16.74 -8.38
N TYR A 613 15.13 16.48 -9.28
CA TYR A 613 14.29 17.50 -9.89
C TYR A 613 12.84 17.06 -9.76
N ARG A 614 11.97 17.95 -9.31
CA ARG A 614 10.53 17.71 -9.22
C ARG A 614 9.80 18.89 -9.86
N VAL A 615 8.80 18.59 -10.67
CA VAL A 615 7.97 19.59 -11.33
C VAL A 615 6.51 19.18 -11.24
N ASN A 616 5.66 20.17 -11.04
CA ASN A 616 4.22 19.99 -11.08
C ASN A 616 3.57 21.20 -11.73
N TYR A 617 2.70 20.94 -12.70
CA TYR A 617 1.93 21.96 -13.39
C TYR A 617 0.44 21.65 -13.28
N ARG A 618 -0.33 22.57 -12.70
CA ARG A 618 -1.78 22.48 -12.54
C ARG A 618 -2.44 23.31 -13.64
N PHE A 619 -3.02 22.64 -14.64
CA PHE A 619 -3.75 23.30 -15.73
C PHE A 619 -5.04 23.94 -15.20
N SER A 620 -5.75 23.20 -14.33
CA SER A 620 -6.98 23.63 -13.66
C SER A 620 -7.17 22.79 -12.38
N PRO A 621 -8.17 23.07 -11.52
CA PRO A 621 -8.49 22.18 -10.40
C PRO A 621 -8.79 20.74 -10.82
N LYS A 622 -9.22 20.53 -12.08
CA LYS A 622 -9.60 19.23 -12.66
C LYS A 622 -8.42 18.46 -13.25
N ALA A 623 -7.29 19.11 -13.55
CA ALA A 623 -6.20 18.50 -14.33
C ALA A 623 -4.80 19.00 -13.92
N SER A 624 -3.86 18.07 -13.74
CA SER A 624 -2.46 18.38 -13.45
C SER A 624 -1.49 17.40 -14.12
N LEU A 625 -0.29 17.89 -14.41
CA LEU A 625 0.88 17.12 -14.82
C LEU A 625 1.90 17.17 -13.67
N TYR A 626 2.58 16.06 -13.43
CA TYR A 626 3.73 16.02 -12.55
C TYR A 626 4.85 15.22 -13.20
N GLY A 627 6.07 15.51 -12.79
CA GLY A 627 7.25 14.82 -13.26
C GLY A 627 8.40 14.98 -12.29
N GLY A 628 9.35 14.08 -12.37
CA GLY A 628 10.56 14.19 -11.62
C GLY A 628 11.68 13.34 -12.18
N TYR A 629 12.87 13.68 -11.75
CA TYR A 629 14.12 13.02 -12.06
C TYR A 629 14.92 12.86 -10.77
N THR A 630 15.61 11.74 -10.63
CA THR A 630 16.49 11.49 -9.50
C THR A 630 17.71 10.70 -9.98
N LEU A 631 18.90 11.23 -9.71
CA LEU A 631 20.17 10.55 -9.84
C LEU A 631 20.63 10.10 -8.45
N ARG A 632 20.79 8.79 -8.27
CA ARG A 632 21.35 8.17 -7.07
C ARG A 632 22.51 7.28 -7.44
N ASN A 633 23.50 7.20 -6.55
CA ASN A 633 24.66 6.32 -6.71
C ASN A 633 24.58 5.20 -5.68
N ASN A 634 24.60 3.96 -6.14
CA ASN A 634 24.60 2.76 -5.30
C ASN A 634 26.01 2.16 -5.33
N PRO A 635 26.74 2.08 -4.22
CA PRO A 635 28.06 1.49 -4.23
C PRO A 635 27.96 -0.03 -4.43
N PRO A 636 29.03 -0.67 -4.92
CA PRO A 636 29.14 -2.12 -4.93
C PRO A 636 29.05 -2.66 -3.50
N ALA A 637 28.48 -3.84 -3.33
CA ALA A 637 28.56 -4.52 -2.05
C ALA A 637 30.03 -4.84 -1.73
N ILE A 638 30.44 -4.73 -0.47
CA ILE A 638 31.87 -4.89 -0.13
C ILE A 638 32.41 -6.26 -0.51
N ARG A 639 31.63 -7.34 -0.34
CA ARG A 639 32.04 -8.68 -0.80
C ARG A 639 32.35 -8.72 -2.30
N GLN A 640 31.73 -7.85 -3.10
CA GLN A 640 32.04 -7.71 -4.53
C GLN A 640 33.35 -6.94 -4.76
N LEU A 641 33.85 -6.16 -3.79
CA LEU A 641 35.12 -5.41 -3.86
C LEU A 641 36.33 -6.20 -3.34
N GLN A 642 36.10 -7.27 -2.58
CA GLN A 642 37.15 -8.07 -1.96
C GLN A 642 37.91 -8.93 -2.99
N ALA A 643 39.17 -8.59 -3.26
CA ALA A 643 39.99 -9.20 -4.31
C ALA A 643 40.54 -10.62 -3.98
N PHE A 644 39.91 -11.36 -3.06
CA PHE A 644 40.35 -12.71 -2.69
C PHE A 644 39.41 -13.79 -3.21
N THR A 645 39.95 -15.00 -3.31
CA THR A 645 39.27 -16.20 -3.79
C THR A 645 38.56 -16.89 -2.63
N ASP A 646 37.24 -16.82 -2.58
CA ASP A 646 36.43 -17.64 -1.70
C ASP A 646 36.39 -19.07 -2.25
N VAL A 647 37.06 -20.00 -1.56
CA VAL A 647 37.14 -21.43 -1.89
C VAL A 647 36.31 -22.30 -0.94
N SER A 648 35.39 -21.70 -0.17
CA SER A 648 34.50 -22.44 0.75
C SER A 648 33.73 -23.57 0.05
N ASN A 649 33.53 -23.44 -1.27
CA ASN A 649 33.18 -24.55 -2.16
C ASN A 649 34.26 -24.70 -3.25
N PRO A 650 35.08 -25.77 -3.25
CA PRO A 650 36.11 -25.99 -4.25
C PRO A 650 35.60 -26.09 -5.71
N LEU A 651 34.32 -26.42 -5.90
CA LEU A 651 33.66 -26.50 -7.21
C LEU A 651 33.02 -25.17 -7.64
N SER A 652 32.95 -24.18 -6.75
CA SER A 652 32.34 -22.88 -6.99
C SER A 652 33.14 -21.76 -6.30
N ILE A 653 34.14 -21.28 -7.02
CA ILE A 653 35.05 -20.23 -6.60
C ILE A 653 34.43 -18.85 -6.84
N VAL A 654 34.50 -17.94 -5.86
CA VAL A 654 34.07 -16.53 -6.03
C VAL A 654 35.25 -15.59 -5.83
N ILE A 655 35.47 -14.66 -6.76
CA ILE A 655 36.56 -13.68 -6.72
C ILE A 655 35.96 -12.28 -6.86
N GLY A 656 36.05 -11.45 -5.84
CA GLY A 656 35.62 -10.06 -5.93
C GLY A 656 36.52 -9.22 -6.84
N ASN A 657 36.00 -8.08 -7.29
CA ASN A 657 36.67 -7.15 -8.18
C ASN A 657 36.90 -5.81 -7.46
N PRO A 658 38.14 -5.47 -7.09
CA PRO A 658 38.44 -4.24 -6.34
C PRO A 658 38.28 -2.97 -7.18
N ASN A 659 38.10 -3.09 -8.50
CA ASN A 659 37.97 -1.97 -9.43
C ASN A 659 36.51 -1.58 -9.71
N LEU A 660 35.53 -2.17 -9.00
CA LEU A 660 34.13 -1.84 -9.24
C LEU A 660 33.82 -0.39 -8.87
N GLU A 661 33.07 0.25 -9.76
CA GLU A 661 32.52 1.60 -9.55
C GLU A 661 31.09 1.53 -9.01
N PRO A 662 30.61 2.57 -8.31
CA PRO A 662 29.20 2.70 -7.95
C PRO A 662 28.29 2.71 -9.17
N SER A 663 27.16 2.02 -9.06
CA SER A 663 26.11 2.03 -10.06
C SER A 663 25.34 3.33 -10.00
N ASN A 664 25.19 3.99 -11.15
CA ASN A 664 24.49 5.25 -11.30
C ASN A 664 23.06 4.99 -11.78
N ARG A 665 22.08 5.29 -10.94
CA ARG A 665 20.66 5.07 -11.24
C ARG A 665 19.97 6.39 -11.55
N HIS A 666 19.50 6.50 -12.79
CA HIS A 666 18.67 7.59 -13.28
C HIS A 666 17.20 7.17 -13.25
N SER A 667 16.44 7.76 -12.34
CA SER A 667 15.01 7.47 -12.17
C SER A 667 14.19 8.66 -12.67
N PHE A 668 13.41 8.44 -13.71
CA PHE A 668 12.42 9.38 -14.22
C PHE A 668 11.04 8.89 -13.82
N TYR A 669 10.19 9.79 -13.37
CA TYR A 669 8.78 9.50 -13.18
C TYR A 669 7.95 10.68 -13.65
N GLY A 670 6.69 10.43 -13.97
CA GLY A 670 5.75 11.49 -14.24
C GLY A 670 4.38 10.93 -14.52
N GLY A 671 3.43 11.84 -14.67
CA GLY A 671 2.08 11.46 -14.92
C GLY A 671 1.16 12.62 -15.16
N TYR A 672 0.00 12.29 -15.70
CA TYR A 672 -1.12 13.19 -15.89
C TYR A 672 -2.28 12.68 -15.05
N ASN A 673 -2.92 13.58 -14.34
CA ASN A 673 -4.08 13.30 -13.52
C ASN A 673 -5.20 14.27 -13.88
N GLY A 674 -6.29 13.75 -14.45
CA GLY A 674 -7.45 14.53 -14.82
C GLY A 674 -8.76 13.86 -14.42
N PHE A 675 -9.67 14.61 -13.77
CA PHE A 675 -11.02 14.15 -13.49
C PHE A 675 -12.05 15.26 -13.70
N ASP A 676 -13.01 15.03 -14.58
CA ASP A 676 -14.15 15.91 -14.77
C ASP A 676 -15.33 15.41 -13.92
N TRP A 677 -15.59 16.07 -12.80
CA TRP A 677 -16.65 15.67 -11.86
C TRP A 677 -18.07 15.76 -12.42
N GLN A 678 -18.33 16.66 -13.38
CA GLN A 678 -19.64 16.79 -14.00
C GLN A 678 -19.87 15.64 -15.00
N LYS A 679 -18.86 15.37 -15.84
CA LYS A 679 -18.91 14.27 -16.82
C LYS A 679 -18.58 12.90 -16.22
N ARG A 680 -18.20 12.85 -14.94
CA ARG A 680 -17.74 11.65 -14.21
C ARG A 680 -16.73 10.83 -15.01
N THR A 681 -15.80 11.53 -15.66
CA THR A 681 -14.81 10.94 -16.56
C THR A 681 -13.42 11.25 -16.01
N GLY A 682 -12.63 10.19 -15.79
CA GLY A 682 -11.27 10.25 -15.31
C GLY A 682 -10.27 9.75 -16.36
N PHE A 683 -9.12 10.40 -16.44
CA PHE A 683 -7.98 9.92 -17.20
C PHE A 683 -6.70 10.11 -16.38
N TYR A 684 -6.01 9.00 -16.16
CA TYR A 684 -4.84 8.92 -15.32
C TYR A 684 -3.73 8.21 -16.08
N THR A 685 -2.55 8.81 -16.16
CA THR A 685 -1.38 8.17 -16.76
C THR A 685 -0.19 8.31 -15.86
N ASN A 686 0.52 7.21 -15.65
CA ASN A 686 1.78 7.20 -14.92
C ASN A 686 2.85 6.61 -15.82
N PHE A 687 4.04 7.19 -15.69
CA PHE A 687 5.23 6.83 -16.42
C PHE A 687 6.38 6.70 -15.42
N ASN A 688 7.18 5.66 -15.56
CA ASN A 688 8.42 5.48 -14.83
C ASN A 688 9.49 4.92 -15.77
N ALA A 689 10.71 5.43 -15.68
CA ALA A 689 11.86 4.87 -16.36
C ALA A 689 13.07 4.89 -15.44
N ASN A 690 13.74 3.74 -15.31
CA ASN A 690 14.98 3.60 -14.58
C ASN A 690 16.05 3.18 -15.57
N PHE A 691 17.14 3.93 -15.64
CA PHE A 691 18.34 3.54 -16.35
C PHE A 691 19.45 3.36 -15.33
N THR A 692 20.18 2.26 -15.42
CA THR A 692 21.30 1.98 -14.52
C THR A 692 22.57 1.84 -15.34
N ASN A 693 23.52 2.73 -15.07
CA ASN A 693 24.86 2.70 -15.59
C ASN A 693 25.80 2.10 -14.55
N ASN A 694 26.89 1.48 -15.00
CA ASN A 694 27.85 0.77 -14.15
C ASN A 694 27.17 -0.22 -13.18
N GLN A 695 26.15 -0.94 -13.63
CA GLN A 695 25.49 -1.93 -12.78
C GLN A 695 26.47 -3.06 -12.48
N VAL A 696 26.71 -3.36 -11.20
CA VAL A 696 27.53 -4.50 -10.81
C VAL A 696 26.74 -5.79 -11.05
N ILE A 697 27.21 -6.64 -11.96
CA ILE A 697 26.62 -7.95 -12.23
C ILE A 697 27.64 -9.07 -12.03
N SER A 698 27.17 -10.24 -11.64
CA SER A 698 28.01 -11.44 -11.52
C SER A 698 28.29 -12.04 -12.89
N LYS A 699 29.50 -12.55 -13.05
CA LYS A 699 30.03 -13.17 -14.26
C LYS A 699 30.64 -14.51 -13.88
N THR A 700 30.02 -15.61 -14.31
CA THR A 700 30.51 -16.96 -14.01
C THR A 700 31.09 -17.60 -15.27
N ILE A 701 32.26 -18.19 -15.11
CA ILE A 701 32.98 -18.98 -16.12
C ILE A 701 33.05 -20.41 -15.60
N ILE A 702 32.70 -21.38 -16.44
CA ILE A 702 32.76 -22.80 -16.12
C ILE A 702 33.89 -23.40 -16.95
N ASP A 703 34.87 -23.99 -16.28
CA ASP A 703 35.94 -24.72 -16.94
C ASP A 703 35.37 -26.01 -17.56
N PRO A 704 35.52 -26.24 -18.87
CA PRO A 704 34.88 -27.36 -19.55
C PRO A 704 35.50 -28.73 -19.23
N GLU A 705 36.71 -28.78 -18.68
CA GLU A 705 37.40 -30.03 -18.33
C GLU A 705 37.19 -30.40 -16.86
N THR A 706 37.18 -29.41 -15.97
CA THR A 706 37.09 -29.60 -14.51
C THR A 706 35.71 -29.30 -13.93
N LEU A 707 34.82 -28.66 -14.70
CA LEU A 707 33.49 -28.17 -14.30
C LEU A 707 33.51 -27.19 -13.12
N VAL A 708 34.68 -26.69 -12.73
CA VAL A 708 34.83 -25.70 -11.67
C VAL A 708 34.25 -24.38 -12.15
N ARG A 709 33.37 -23.80 -11.34
CA ARG A 709 32.72 -22.52 -11.60
C ARG A 709 33.52 -21.41 -10.95
N THR A 710 34.00 -20.44 -11.72
CA THR A 710 34.64 -19.22 -11.20
C THR A 710 33.73 -18.04 -11.43
N THR A 711 33.27 -17.39 -10.36
CA THR A 711 32.39 -16.21 -10.43
C THR A 711 33.14 -14.96 -10.02
N THR A 712 33.10 -13.92 -10.84
CA THR A 712 33.57 -12.57 -10.52
C THR A 712 32.47 -11.53 -10.77
N TYR A 713 32.78 -10.24 -10.63
CA TYR A 713 31.82 -9.15 -10.80
C TYR A 713 32.35 -8.10 -11.76
N GLU A 714 31.47 -7.55 -12.59
CA GLU A 714 31.80 -6.55 -13.61
C GLU A 714 30.73 -5.44 -13.65
N ASN A 715 31.16 -4.20 -13.86
CA ASN A 715 30.24 -3.08 -14.12
C ASN A 715 29.78 -3.14 -15.57
N VAL A 716 28.46 -3.18 -15.79
CA VAL A 716 27.88 -3.17 -17.13
C VAL A 716 26.88 -2.03 -17.32
N ASP A 717 26.79 -1.55 -18.56
CA ASP A 717 25.84 -0.55 -19.00
C ASP A 717 24.70 -1.14 -19.83
N GLY A 718 23.58 -0.42 -19.90
CA GLY A 718 22.46 -0.77 -20.78
C GLY A 718 21.28 -1.43 -20.09
N ASN A 719 21.33 -1.56 -18.76
CA ASN A 719 20.21 -2.00 -17.94
C ASN A 719 19.16 -0.90 -17.82
N TYR A 720 17.92 -1.22 -18.16
CA TYR A 720 16.81 -0.29 -17.99
C TYR A 720 15.48 -0.99 -17.70
N ASN A 721 14.59 -0.27 -17.03
CA ASN A 721 13.21 -0.65 -16.86
C ASN A 721 12.31 0.56 -17.15
N PHE A 722 11.36 0.37 -18.06
CA PHE A 722 10.40 1.36 -18.52
C PHE A 722 8.99 0.85 -18.25
N GLY A 723 8.16 1.66 -17.60
CA GLY A 723 6.77 1.35 -17.29
C GLY A 723 5.86 2.52 -17.68
N VAL A 724 4.75 2.21 -18.33
CA VAL A 724 3.64 3.15 -18.56
C VAL A 724 2.35 2.46 -18.16
N SER A 725 1.51 3.16 -17.41
CA SER A 725 0.14 2.73 -17.15
C SER A 725 -0.83 3.87 -17.44
N ALA A 726 -1.89 3.58 -18.18
CA ALA A 726 -3.00 4.49 -18.41
C ALA A 726 -4.28 3.87 -17.86
N THR A 727 -5.10 4.68 -17.22
CA THR A 727 -6.44 4.31 -16.75
C THR A 727 -7.43 5.36 -17.25
N TYR A 728 -8.48 4.90 -17.90
CA TYR A 728 -9.64 5.69 -18.29
C TYR A 728 -10.85 5.15 -17.54
N SER A 729 -11.55 6.02 -16.83
CA SER A 729 -12.81 5.68 -16.17
C SER A 729 -13.92 6.61 -16.60
N LYS A 730 -15.12 6.07 -16.80
CA LYS A 730 -16.31 6.87 -17.11
C LYS A 730 -17.53 6.26 -16.46
N GLU A 731 -18.20 7.03 -15.61
CA GLU A 731 -19.48 6.66 -15.02
C GLU A 731 -20.63 7.34 -15.76
N VAL A 732 -21.57 6.55 -16.26
CA VAL A 732 -22.81 7.02 -16.87
C VAL A 732 -23.96 6.73 -15.91
N LYS A 733 -24.56 7.78 -15.35
CA LYS A 733 -25.82 7.65 -14.60
C LYS A 733 -26.97 7.43 -15.57
N MET A 734 -27.64 6.30 -15.44
CA MET A 734 -28.85 5.98 -16.20
C MET A 734 -30.06 6.71 -15.60
N ASP A 735 -30.15 6.72 -14.28
CA ASP A 735 -31.16 7.43 -13.49
C ASP A 735 -30.59 7.79 -12.09
N THR A 736 -31.46 8.14 -11.14
CA THR A 736 -31.04 8.49 -9.75
C THR A 736 -30.54 7.30 -8.92
N LEU A 737 -30.81 6.07 -9.35
CA LEU A 737 -30.51 4.82 -8.65
C LEU A 737 -29.51 3.93 -9.40
N LYS A 738 -29.38 4.07 -10.72
CA LYS A 738 -28.59 3.19 -11.58
C LYS A 738 -27.45 3.92 -12.25
N SER A 739 -26.26 3.34 -12.20
CA SER A 739 -25.11 3.79 -12.99
C SER A 739 -24.33 2.63 -13.58
N VAL A 740 -23.67 2.91 -14.70
CA VAL A 740 -22.70 2.01 -15.34
C VAL A 740 -21.36 2.72 -15.39
N LYS A 741 -20.33 2.12 -14.80
CA LYS A 741 -18.96 2.61 -14.86
C LYS A 741 -18.13 1.73 -15.78
N PHE A 742 -17.51 2.34 -16.77
CA PHE A 742 -16.51 1.68 -17.61
C PHE A 742 -15.12 1.99 -17.07
N ASN A 743 -14.32 0.94 -16.85
CA ASN A 743 -12.94 1.06 -16.38
C ASN A 743 -12.02 0.37 -17.39
N LEU A 744 -11.19 1.16 -18.07
CA LEU A 744 -10.17 0.67 -18.99
C LEU A 744 -8.80 0.96 -18.39
N ARG A 745 -7.99 -0.07 -18.21
CA ARG A 745 -6.60 0.07 -17.78
C ARG A 745 -5.70 -0.61 -18.79
N ALA A 746 -4.60 0.04 -19.16
CA ALA A 746 -3.55 -0.57 -19.95
C ALA A 746 -2.23 -0.31 -19.27
N ARG A 747 -1.42 -1.36 -19.11
CA ARG A 747 -0.07 -1.27 -18.58
C ARG A 747 0.90 -1.89 -19.56
N TYR A 748 2.02 -1.23 -19.79
CA TYR A 748 3.14 -1.74 -20.55
C TYR A 748 4.40 -1.60 -19.70
N ASN A 749 5.15 -2.68 -19.53
CA ASN A 749 6.46 -2.67 -18.89
C ASN A 749 7.47 -3.31 -19.82
N ARG A 750 8.66 -2.72 -19.92
CA ARG A 750 9.80 -3.27 -20.62
C ARG A 750 11.00 -3.24 -19.70
N SER A 751 11.59 -4.38 -19.47
CA SER A 751 12.85 -4.51 -18.73
C SER A 751 13.90 -5.09 -19.65
N ARG A 752 15.09 -4.49 -19.67
CA ARG A 752 16.28 -5.05 -20.31
C ARG A 752 17.34 -5.26 -19.23
N ASN A 753 17.82 -6.49 -19.13
CA ASN A 753 18.86 -6.87 -18.18
C ASN A 753 20.05 -7.49 -18.93
N ILE A 754 21.22 -6.92 -18.75
CA ILE A 754 22.50 -7.46 -19.19
C ILE A 754 22.92 -8.54 -18.20
N ASN A 755 23.35 -9.68 -18.75
CA ASN A 755 23.75 -10.87 -18.03
C ASN A 755 24.98 -11.47 -18.72
N PHE A 756 25.60 -12.46 -18.07
CA PHE A 756 26.66 -13.28 -18.65
C PHE A 756 26.22 -14.74 -18.70
N ASN A 757 26.52 -15.41 -19.80
CA ASN A 757 26.50 -16.87 -19.89
C ASN A 757 27.91 -17.33 -20.29
N ASN A 758 28.64 -17.93 -19.35
CA ASN A 758 30.01 -18.43 -19.54
C ASN A 758 30.94 -17.40 -20.22
N ASP A 759 31.12 -16.23 -19.60
CA ASP A 759 31.87 -15.06 -20.13
C ASP A 759 31.21 -14.33 -21.33
N VAL A 760 30.19 -14.90 -21.97
CA VAL A 760 29.50 -14.24 -23.08
C VAL A 760 28.41 -13.31 -22.53
N GLN A 761 28.58 -12.00 -22.77
CA GLN A 761 27.59 -10.99 -22.40
C GLN A 761 26.37 -11.07 -23.31
N TYR A 762 25.17 -11.06 -22.72
CA TYR A 762 23.89 -11.02 -23.45
C TYR A 762 22.86 -10.16 -22.69
N ALA A 763 21.90 -9.57 -23.39
CA ALA A 763 20.73 -8.92 -22.84
C ALA A 763 19.49 -9.84 -22.91
N SER A 764 18.80 -9.98 -21.78
CA SER A 764 17.41 -10.43 -21.74
C SER A 764 16.49 -9.22 -21.80
N THR A 765 15.49 -9.25 -22.68
CA THR A 765 14.45 -8.22 -22.78
C THR A 765 13.09 -8.84 -22.50
N ILE A 766 12.40 -8.32 -21.48
CA ILE A 766 11.08 -8.75 -21.07
C ILE A 766 10.08 -7.63 -21.37
N ASN A 767 9.11 -7.91 -22.24
CA ASN A 767 8.00 -7.02 -22.56
C ASN A 767 6.70 -7.57 -21.97
N ASN A 768 6.07 -6.81 -21.08
CA ASN A 768 4.79 -7.17 -20.46
C ASN A 768 3.70 -6.17 -20.83
N ILE A 769 2.63 -6.65 -21.46
CA ILE A 769 1.44 -5.86 -21.81
C ILE A 769 0.25 -6.41 -21.03
N THR A 770 -0.47 -5.54 -20.33
CA THR A 770 -1.59 -5.92 -19.45
C THR A 770 -2.79 -4.99 -19.61
N PRO A 771 -3.61 -5.15 -20.68
CA PRO A 771 -4.90 -4.52 -20.78
C PRO A 771 -5.92 -5.18 -19.84
N ARG A 772 -6.74 -4.35 -19.20
CA ARG A 772 -7.85 -4.75 -18.35
C ARG A 772 -9.08 -3.90 -18.68
N LEU A 773 -10.21 -4.57 -18.88
CA LEU A 773 -11.52 -3.98 -19.04
C LEU A 773 -12.40 -4.40 -17.86
N GLY A 774 -13.06 -3.44 -17.23
CA GLY A 774 -14.06 -3.66 -16.19
C GLY A 774 -15.33 -2.86 -16.47
N ILE A 775 -16.47 -3.42 -16.08
CA ILE A 775 -17.77 -2.76 -16.17
C ILE A 775 -18.45 -2.91 -14.81
N ASP A 776 -18.71 -1.80 -14.13
CA ASP A 776 -19.43 -1.80 -12.85
C ASP A 776 -20.86 -1.34 -13.11
N PHE A 777 -21.82 -2.25 -12.99
CA PHE A 777 -23.24 -1.91 -12.94
C PHE A 777 -23.65 -1.77 -11.47
N ILE A 778 -24.09 -0.59 -11.10
CA ILE A 778 -24.50 -0.27 -9.73
C ILE A 778 -25.98 0.08 -9.78
N TRP A 779 -26.81 -0.70 -9.09
CA TRP A 779 -28.19 -0.37 -8.79
C TRP A 779 -28.31 -0.13 -7.29
N ASN A 780 -28.26 1.15 -6.93
CA ASN A 780 -28.23 1.64 -5.57
C ASN A 780 -29.29 0.97 -4.69
N LYS A 781 -28.84 0.35 -3.58
CA LYS A 781 -29.64 -0.42 -2.60
C LYS A 781 -30.28 -1.71 -3.12
N VAL A 782 -29.96 -2.15 -4.32
CA VAL A 782 -30.52 -3.36 -4.93
C VAL A 782 -29.43 -4.36 -5.24
N MET A 783 -28.48 -3.99 -6.10
CA MET A 783 -27.37 -4.88 -6.45
C MET A 783 -26.22 -4.15 -7.13
N ASP A 784 -25.03 -4.73 -7.01
CA ASP A 784 -23.82 -4.41 -7.74
C ASP A 784 -23.40 -5.61 -8.58
N ILE A 785 -22.96 -5.39 -9.83
CA ILE A 785 -22.34 -6.40 -10.69
C ILE A 785 -21.08 -5.79 -11.31
N LYS A 786 -19.92 -6.37 -11.02
CA LYS A 786 -18.61 -5.82 -11.40
C LYS A 786 -17.73 -6.88 -12.10
N PRO A 787 -18.06 -7.28 -13.34
CA PRO A 787 -17.17 -8.11 -14.14
C PRO A 787 -15.91 -7.36 -14.56
N TYR A 788 -14.80 -8.08 -14.62
CA TYR A 788 -13.60 -7.62 -15.30
C TYR A 788 -12.91 -8.76 -16.06
N TYR A 789 -12.14 -8.36 -17.06
CA TYR A 789 -11.26 -9.25 -17.81
C TYR A 789 -9.91 -8.57 -18.01
N GLU A 790 -8.84 -9.31 -17.76
CA GLU A 790 -7.46 -8.88 -17.90
C GLU A 790 -6.68 -9.93 -18.70
N LEU A 791 -5.90 -9.45 -19.65
CA LEU A 791 -5.01 -10.27 -20.46
C LEU A 791 -3.58 -9.88 -20.14
N VAL A 792 -2.73 -10.84 -19.78
CA VAL A 792 -1.29 -10.62 -19.57
C VAL A 792 -0.55 -11.25 -20.73
N ILE A 793 0.18 -10.46 -21.49
CA ILE A 793 1.06 -10.90 -22.58
C ILE A 793 2.49 -10.59 -22.16
N SER A 794 3.33 -11.62 -22.11
CA SER A 794 4.74 -11.52 -21.75
C SER A 794 5.59 -12.08 -22.88
N ASN A 795 6.55 -11.31 -23.37
CA ASN A 795 7.52 -11.72 -24.37
C ASN A 795 8.91 -11.57 -23.77
N ASN A 796 9.64 -12.68 -23.68
CA ASN A 796 11.01 -12.76 -23.21
C ASN A 796 11.90 -13.04 -24.41
N ALA A 797 12.75 -12.09 -24.76
CA ALA A 797 13.70 -12.21 -25.85
C ALA A 797 15.14 -12.22 -25.33
N TYR A 798 16.00 -12.99 -25.97
CA TYR A 798 17.41 -13.11 -25.64
C TYR A 798 18.25 -12.79 -26.88
N ASP A 799 19.32 -12.00 -26.73
CA ASP A 799 20.23 -11.66 -27.84
C ASP A 799 21.45 -12.61 -27.93
N ILE A 800 21.27 -13.87 -27.49
CA ILE A 800 22.24 -14.95 -27.60
C ILE A 800 21.56 -16.20 -28.16
N ASP A 801 22.21 -16.86 -29.12
CA ASP A 801 21.68 -18.05 -29.81
C ASP A 801 21.46 -19.25 -28.86
N ALA A 802 22.09 -19.24 -27.68
CA ALA A 802 21.95 -20.28 -26.68
C ALA A 802 20.55 -20.38 -26.06
N PHE A 803 19.73 -19.32 -26.17
CA PHE A 803 18.40 -19.27 -25.56
C PHE A 803 17.33 -18.92 -26.59
N GLU A 804 16.23 -19.65 -26.57
CA GLU A 804 15.06 -19.35 -27.41
C GLU A 804 14.15 -18.30 -26.77
N ASP A 805 13.61 -17.40 -27.58
CA ASP A 805 12.60 -16.44 -27.18
C ASP A 805 11.32 -17.16 -26.71
N ARG A 806 10.74 -16.70 -25.60
CA ARG A 806 9.53 -17.29 -25.01
C ARG A 806 8.37 -16.29 -24.95
N ASN A 807 7.19 -16.74 -25.35
CA ASN A 807 5.96 -15.96 -25.28
C ASN A 807 4.97 -16.62 -24.32
N PHE A 808 4.44 -15.84 -23.39
CA PHE A 808 3.43 -16.28 -22.44
C PHE A 808 2.19 -15.39 -22.54
N THR A 809 1.04 -16.01 -22.44
CA THR A 809 -0.27 -15.36 -22.36
C THR A 809 -1.03 -15.93 -21.18
N ARG A 810 -1.62 -15.09 -20.35
CA ARG A 810 -2.47 -15.50 -19.22
C ARG A 810 -3.76 -14.70 -19.22
N HIS A 811 -4.86 -15.38 -18.97
CA HIS A 811 -6.19 -14.81 -18.94
C HIS A 811 -6.68 -14.78 -17.50
N ASN A 812 -7.14 -13.61 -17.08
CA ASN A 812 -7.74 -13.38 -15.77
C ASN A 812 -9.15 -12.84 -16.02
N ALA A 813 -10.16 -13.48 -15.44
CA ALA A 813 -11.51 -12.95 -15.39
C ALA A 813 -12.00 -12.93 -13.96
N GLY A 814 -12.83 -11.95 -13.63
CA GLY A 814 -13.51 -11.94 -12.34
C GLY A 814 -14.92 -11.42 -12.47
N LEU A 815 -15.79 -11.93 -11.60
CA LEU A 815 -17.15 -11.46 -11.44
C LEU A 815 -17.39 -11.29 -9.96
N ARG A 816 -17.86 -10.09 -9.62
CA ARG A 816 -18.17 -9.72 -8.27
C ARG A 816 -19.59 -9.19 -8.22
N THR A 817 -20.37 -9.69 -7.29
CA THR A 817 -21.77 -9.32 -7.14
C THR A 817 -22.09 -9.06 -5.69
N ALA A 818 -22.86 -8.02 -5.40
CA ALA A 818 -23.48 -7.82 -4.10
C ALA A 818 -24.98 -7.60 -4.32
N THR A 819 -25.85 -8.30 -3.62
CA THR A 819 -27.32 -8.14 -3.72
C THR A 819 -27.90 -7.84 -2.36
N PHE A 820 -28.72 -6.79 -2.25
CA PHE A 820 -29.22 -6.23 -0.98
C PHE A 820 -30.73 -6.48 -0.75
N LEU A 821 -31.30 -7.52 -1.38
CA LEU A 821 -32.73 -7.81 -1.38
C LEU A 821 -33.03 -9.22 -0.83
N PRO A 822 -34.03 -9.38 0.07
CA PRO A 822 -34.90 -8.35 0.67
C PRO A 822 -34.17 -7.45 1.68
N LYS A 823 -34.77 -6.30 2.07
CA LYS A 823 -34.18 -5.33 3.01
C LYS A 823 -33.62 -6.05 4.24
N LYS A 824 -32.30 -5.91 4.47
CA LYS A 824 -31.45 -6.51 5.53
C LYS A 824 -30.63 -7.73 5.10
N LEU A 825 -30.96 -8.38 3.99
CA LEU A 825 -30.14 -9.47 3.46
C LEU A 825 -29.16 -8.90 2.44
N GLU A 826 -27.90 -9.26 2.61
CA GLU A 826 -26.80 -8.94 1.72
C GLU A 826 -26.14 -10.24 1.28
N TRP A 827 -26.08 -10.48 -0.02
CA TRP A 827 -25.43 -11.66 -0.60
C TRP A 827 -24.32 -11.20 -1.54
N GLU A 828 -23.08 -11.52 -1.16
CA GLU A 828 -21.89 -11.19 -1.92
C GLU A 828 -21.27 -12.44 -2.54
N ASN A 829 -20.72 -12.28 -3.73
CA ASN A 829 -19.94 -13.29 -4.42
C ASN A 829 -18.70 -12.63 -5.02
N ASP A 830 -17.55 -13.26 -4.81
CA ASP A 830 -16.30 -12.96 -5.50
C ASP A 830 -15.86 -14.23 -6.24
N ILE A 831 -15.92 -14.17 -7.56
CA ILE A 831 -15.56 -15.27 -8.45
C ILE A 831 -14.35 -14.81 -9.26
N ARG A 832 -13.24 -15.54 -9.16
CA ARG A 832 -12.02 -15.31 -9.93
C ARG A 832 -11.71 -16.54 -10.75
N PHE A 833 -11.36 -16.30 -12.00
CA PHE A 833 -10.95 -17.31 -12.95
C PHE A 833 -9.57 -16.96 -13.48
N ASN A 834 -8.65 -17.89 -13.39
CA ASN A 834 -7.36 -17.81 -14.04
C ASN A 834 -7.24 -18.92 -15.08
N TYR A 835 -6.69 -18.60 -16.24
CA TYR A 835 -6.32 -19.56 -17.26
C TYR A 835 -4.95 -19.24 -17.84
N ASN A 836 -4.06 -20.22 -17.79
CA ASN A 836 -2.72 -20.15 -18.37
C ASN A 836 -2.54 -21.24 -19.43
N PRO A 837 -2.70 -20.92 -20.73
CA PRO A 837 -2.52 -21.89 -21.82
C PRO A 837 -1.09 -22.43 -21.97
N ASN A 838 -0.08 -21.76 -21.41
CA ASN A 838 1.34 -22.12 -21.58
C ASN A 838 1.84 -23.14 -20.56
N VAL A 839 0.94 -23.67 -19.72
CA VAL A 839 1.27 -24.78 -18.83
C VAL A 839 1.27 -26.09 -19.65
N ALA A 840 2.26 -26.95 -19.40
CA ALA A 840 2.44 -28.24 -20.08
C ALA A 840 1.19 -29.15 -19.99
N GLU A 841 1.07 -30.11 -20.92
CA GLU A 841 0.03 -31.16 -20.84
C GLU A 841 0.17 -31.96 -19.53
N GLY A 842 -0.97 -32.28 -18.91
CA GLY A 842 -1.04 -32.97 -17.61
C GLY A 842 -1.32 -32.06 -16.39
N PHE A 843 -1.15 -30.74 -16.52
CA PHE A 843 -1.35 -29.79 -15.42
C PHE A 843 -2.65 -29.01 -15.54
N GLN A 844 -3.21 -28.58 -14.40
CA GLN A 844 -4.43 -27.80 -14.34
C GLN A 844 -4.21 -26.40 -14.94
N LYS A 845 -4.63 -26.22 -16.20
CA LYS A 845 -4.47 -24.94 -16.93
C LYS A 845 -5.40 -23.83 -16.45
N SER A 846 -6.50 -24.18 -15.77
CA SER A 846 -7.53 -23.25 -15.32
C SER A 846 -7.95 -23.49 -13.87
N ALA A 847 -8.13 -22.42 -13.10
CA ALA A 847 -8.62 -22.48 -11.73
C ALA A 847 -9.76 -21.47 -11.50
N TRP A 848 -10.80 -21.92 -10.80
CA TRP A 848 -11.90 -21.07 -10.32
C TRP A 848 -11.82 -20.94 -8.81
N PHE A 849 -11.83 -19.71 -8.33
CA PHE A 849 -11.93 -19.38 -6.91
C PHE A 849 -13.25 -18.66 -6.68
N TRP A 850 -14.13 -19.23 -5.87
CA TRP A 850 -15.42 -18.64 -5.54
C TRP A 850 -15.59 -18.50 -4.03
N ASN A 851 -15.56 -17.26 -3.56
CA ASN A 851 -15.90 -16.92 -2.19
C ASN A 851 -17.31 -16.31 -2.16
N SER A 852 -18.10 -16.65 -1.15
CA SER A 852 -19.46 -16.09 -1.00
C SER A 852 -19.73 -15.72 0.46
N SER A 853 -20.50 -14.66 0.67
CA SER A 853 -20.94 -14.22 1.99
C SER A 853 -22.45 -13.94 1.96
N LEU A 854 -23.18 -14.42 2.97
CA LEU A 854 -24.58 -14.10 3.17
C LEU A 854 -24.74 -13.44 4.54
N THR A 855 -25.04 -12.15 4.55
CA THR A 855 -25.14 -11.35 5.76
C THR A 855 -26.58 -10.89 5.97
N TYR A 856 -27.09 -11.06 7.18
CA TYR A 856 -28.41 -10.61 7.59
C TYR A 856 -28.33 -9.62 8.75
N SER A 857 -28.95 -8.46 8.54
CA SER A 857 -28.93 -7.35 9.47
C SER A 857 -30.06 -7.40 10.50
N ILE A 858 -29.70 -7.26 11.77
CA ILE A 858 -30.58 -7.30 12.95
C ILE A 858 -30.30 -6.11 13.88
N LEU A 859 -31.09 -5.98 14.96
CA LEU A 859 -30.90 -4.94 15.99
C LEU A 859 -30.85 -3.50 15.44
N LYS A 860 -31.74 -3.17 14.50
CA LYS A 860 -31.74 -1.86 13.78
C LYS A 860 -30.39 -1.58 13.10
N ASP A 861 -29.88 -2.57 12.37
CA ASP A 861 -28.62 -2.53 11.63
C ASP A 861 -27.34 -2.39 12.49
N LYS A 862 -27.47 -2.63 13.80
CA LYS A 862 -26.34 -2.71 14.73
C LYS A 862 -25.74 -4.11 14.86
N GLY A 863 -26.51 -5.15 14.55
CA GLY A 863 -26.05 -6.53 14.60
C GLY A 863 -26.07 -7.17 13.23
N LEU A 864 -25.03 -7.93 12.86
CA LEU A 864 -24.96 -8.65 11.59
C LEU A 864 -24.68 -10.12 11.86
N ILE A 865 -25.53 -11.01 11.33
CA ILE A 865 -25.28 -12.45 11.28
C ILE A 865 -24.75 -12.76 9.88
N SER A 866 -23.57 -13.38 9.76
CA SER A 866 -22.95 -13.69 8.47
C SER A 866 -22.67 -15.17 8.32
N LEU A 867 -23.05 -15.76 7.19
CA LEU A 867 -22.56 -17.06 6.74
C LEU A 867 -21.53 -16.83 5.63
N LYS A 868 -20.27 -17.17 5.87
CA LYS A 868 -19.18 -17.05 4.91
C LYS A 868 -18.79 -18.42 4.37
N VAL A 869 -18.49 -18.48 3.09
CA VAL A 869 -17.95 -19.66 2.43
C VAL A 869 -16.68 -19.28 1.69
N TYR A 870 -15.60 -19.93 2.07
CA TYR A 870 -14.31 -19.80 1.41
C TYR A 870 -14.11 -20.95 0.44
N ASP A 871 -13.66 -20.64 -0.78
CA ASP A 871 -13.41 -21.60 -1.85
C ASP A 871 -14.54 -22.64 -2.04
N LEU A 872 -15.72 -22.16 -2.42
CA LEU A 872 -16.93 -22.97 -2.59
C LEU A 872 -16.75 -24.13 -3.61
N LEU A 873 -15.75 -24.03 -4.50
CA LEU A 873 -15.43 -25.06 -5.50
C LEU A 873 -14.30 -25.99 -5.06
N ASN A 874 -13.64 -25.71 -3.93
CA ASN A 874 -12.53 -26.47 -3.38
C ASN A 874 -11.40 -26.73 -4.41
N GLN A 875 -11.02 -25.68 -5.15
CA GLN A 875 -9.99 -25.76 -6.19
C GLN A 875 -8.65 -25.13 -5.76
N ASN A 876 -8.55 -24.63 -4.53
CA ASN A 876 -7.32 -24.07 -4.01
C ASN A 876 -6.34 -25.18 -3.61
N THR A 877 -5.43 -25.53 -4.52
CA THR A 877 -4.39 -26.55 -4.27
C THR A 877 -3.00 -25.96 -4.05
N ASN A 878 -2.83 -24.64 -4.20
CA ASN A 878 -1.55 -23.91 -4.14
C ASN A 878 -0.38 -24.60 -4.86
N ALA A 879 -0.71 -25.32 -5.92
CA ALA A 879 0.25 -25.98 -6.77
C ALA A 879 0.82 -24.96 -7.76
N ARG A 880 2.14 -24.91 -7.87
CA ARG A 880 2.86 -24.05 -8.81
C ARG A 880 3.90 -24.87 -9.56
N ARG A 881 3.85 -24.78 -10.89
CA ARG A 881 4.94 -25.19 -11.77
C ARG A 881 5.81 -24.00 -12.14
N VAL A 882 7.13 -24.16 -12.04
CA VAL A 882 8.13 -23.24 -12.58
C VAL A 882 8.97 -24.01 -13.58
N ALA A 883 9.08 -23.49 -14.81
CA ALA A 883 9.96 -24.06 -15.83
C ALA A 883 10.98 -22.99 -16.24
N THR A 884 12.25 -23.26 -15.99
CA THR A 884 13.38 -22.41 -16.39
C THR A 884 14.00 -22.98 -17.66
N GLN A 885 15.29 -22.75 -17.87
CA GLN A 885 16.05 -23.41 -18.93
C GLN A 885 16.63 -24.74 -18.45
N ASP A 886 16.99 -24.81 -17.18
CA ASP A 886 17.77 -25.86 -16.53
C ASP A 886 16.93 -26.77 -15.61
N TYR A 887 15.68 -26.43 -15.30
CA TYR A 887 14.79 -27.33 -14.57
C TYR A 887 13.30 -27.07 -14.80
N ILE A 888 12.50 -28.10 -14.50
CA ILE A 888 11.06 -28.04 -14.33
C ILE A 888 10.78 -28.44 -12.88
N GLN A 889 10.11 -27.59 -12.12
CA GLN A 889 9.76 -27.85 -10.73
C GLN A 889 8.27 -27.69 -10.52
N ASP A 890 7.65 -28.70 -9.95
CA ASP A 890 6.34 -28.64 -9.31
C ASP A 890 6.51 -28.48 -7.81
N SER A 891 5.68 -27.63 -7.23
CA SER A 891 5.64 -27.42 -5.80
C SER A 891 4.20 -27.30 -5.34
N GLN A 892 3.88 -27.97 -4.25
CA GLN A 892 2.61 -27.90 -3.55
C GLN A 892 2.87 -27.57 -2.10
N SER A 893 2.03 -26.74 -1.50
CA SER A 893 2.14 -26.43 -0.07
C SER A 893 0.78 -26.37 0.60
N THR A 894 0.76 -26.50 1.92
CA THR A 894 -0.44 -26.40 2.73
C THR A 894 -1.16 -25.09 2.44
N VAL A 895 -2.47 -25.16 2.22
CA VAL A 895 -3.35 -23.99 2.12
C VAL A 895 -4.68 -24.23 2.78
N LEU A 896 -5.35 -23.13 3.13
CA LEU A 896 -6.75 -23.14 3.51
C LEU A 896 -7.58 -23.72 2.37
N ARG A 897 -8.28 -24.79 2.72
CA ARG A 897 -9.29 -25.45 1.88
C ARG A 897 -10.66 -24.85 2.14
N GLN A 898 -11.66 -25.37 1.46
CA GLN A 898 -13.05 -24.99 1.66
C GLN A 898 -13.44 -25.01 3.15
N TYR A 899 -14.08 -23.93 3.61
CA TYR A 899 -14.74 -23.92 4.92
C TYR A 899 -16.00 -23.05 4.90
N PHE A 900 -16.91 -23.35 5.82
CA PHE A 900 -18.14 -22.60 6.07
C PHE A 900 -18.08 -22.01 7.47
N MET A 901 -18.37 -20.72 7.63
CA MET A 901 -18.27 -20.04 8.91
C MET A 901 -19.54 -19.24 9.21
N LEU A 902 -20.13 -19.47 10.38
CA LEU A 902 -21.20 -18.64 10.91
C LEU A 902 -20.59 -17.62 11.87
N GLY A 903 -20.87 -16.35 11.63
CA GLY A 903 -20.38 -15.23 12.42
C GLY A 903 -21.50 -14.34 12.92
N PHE A 904 -21.24 -13.66 14.02
CA PHE A 904 -22.04 -12.58 14.56
C PHE A 904 -21.14 -11.38 14.82
N SER A 905 -21.67 -10.19 14.55
CA SER A 905 -21.03 -8.95 14.95
C SER A 905 -22.02 -7.93 15.46
N TYR A 906 -21.56 -7.09 16.37
CA TYR A 906 -22.33 -6.06 17.02
C TYR A 906 -21.55 -4.75 17.08
N LYS A 907 -22.14 -3.68 16.55
CA LYS A 907 -21.62 -2.32 16.61
C LYS A 907 -22.38 -1.54 17.67
N PHE A 908 -21.66 -0.90 18.58
CA PHE A 908 -22.21 0.05 19.54
C PHE A 908 -21.61 1.43 19.33
N ASN A 909 -22.41 2.48 19.55
CA ASN A 909 -22.01 3.86 19.40
C ASN A 909 -22.92 4.74 20.24
N SER A 910 -22.34 5.51 21.16
CA SER A 910 -23.02 6.53 21.96
C SER A 910 -22.66 7.97 21.58
N LEU A 911 -21.78 8.18 20.59
CA LEU A 911 -21.45 9.51 20.07
C LEU A 911 -22.72 10.20 19.54
N GLY A 912 -22.99 11.41 20.05
CA GLY A 912 -24.13 12.23 19.63
C GLY A 912 -25.50 11.78 20.14
N SER A 913 -25.57 10.79 21.03
CA SER A 913 -26.74 10.66 21.91
C SER A 913 -26.70 11.87 22.84
N LYS A 914 -27.75 12.71 22.87
CA LYS A 914 -27.89 13.74 23.90
C LYS A 914 -27.52 13.12 25.24
N GLY A 915 -26.53 13.69 25.92
CA GLY A 915 -26.11 13.27 27.24
C GLY A 915 -27.28 13.34 28.21
N GLU A 916 -28.01 12.24 28.33
CA GLU A 916 -28.72 11.88 29.55
C GLU A 916 -27.83 10.85 30.27
N THR A 917 -26.74 11.34 30.84
CA THR A 917 -26.13 10.69 31.99
C THR A 917 -26.38 11.64 33.15
N GLY A 918 -27.35 11.30 34.00
CA GLY A 918 -27.45 11.89 35.32
C GLY A 918 -26.14 11.67 36.08
N ASP A 919 -25.79 12.63 36.91
CA ASP A 919 -24.47 12.85 37.53
C ASP A 919 -23.92 11.73 38.46
N ASP A 920 -24.43 10.48 38.47
CA ASP A 920 -24.10 9.56 39.57
C ASP A 920 -23.92 8.06 39.25
N ASP A 921 -23.72 7.63 38.00
CA ASP A 921 -23.44 6.20 37.72
C ASP A 921 -22.00 5.96 37.22
N PHE A 922 -21.11 5.72 38.18
CA PHE A 922 -19.85 5.00 37.97
C PHE A 922 -20.16 3.58 37.45
N PHE A 923 -19.88 3.32 36.17
CA PHE A 923 -19.80 1.95 35.67
C PHE A 923 -18.51 1.30 36.18
N PHE A 924 -18.65 0.33 37.08
CA PHE A 924 -17.60 -0.66 37.38
C PHE A 924 -17.41 -1.59 36.18
N PHE A 925 -16.17 -1.78 35.76
CA PHE A 925 -15.74 -2.85 34.85
C PHE A 925 -15.47 -4.15 35.63
#